data_AF-A0A1F8BLG5-F1
#
_entry.id   AF-A0A1F8BLG5-F1
#
_cell.length_a   1.000
_cell.length_b   1.000
_cell.length_c   1.000
_cell.angle_alpha   90.00
_cell.angle_beta   90.00
_cell.angle_gamma   90.00
#
_symmetry.space_group_name_H-M   'P 1'
#
loop_
_entity.id
_entity.type
_entity.pdbx_description
1 polymer ?
#
loop_
_entity_poly.entity_id
_entity_poly.type
_entity_poly.pdbx_seq_one_letter_code
_entity_poly.pdbx_strand_id
1 'polypeptide(L)'
;MKQFSILSFLIFFILLFPEKCFADEDNQFITIVNPVRISRYTTNSSESILSQYSVIKELDLAATWLLTYDVLINNGSVTAIKDFDENQEIGLFLEISSEFAEESEVIYNDTGSWHYAPSVFLSGYKQEERVKLVDTLFEKFKETFGHYPTSVGGWWIDSFSLEYMKQKYGITANLGLSDQFSTDGYQVWGTFWSTPFYPSNYHAGIPAVEESVKLDVVTLQWAPRDPLNGYFNSYYSTQDYLQNPVNQDTSYFEKLVRLYAKKNENAFGQIVVGLESDLSPEAYKGEFAKQMEVVKRLGNSDDLQVLTMSEFSNWYRLTFPNLSPTQVVETDDLLGKPIKVIWYQTPKLRIGLTYNYETFETKIFDFRGYHSNFQESYYVTPNKERELSIYIPSYFDEINNTDDVWSISLGKLTESKRNDQELNMVFTKGEIIFGRDKFLIKGSNEVPNILAKNPNLMVRKKLTGIEISPKDAWVIDRNGYVFKDLTDIATRELMRKRTLGLVLVFTSLFLSLGFGVILSKISQRKKLLVLSFMIIPPTLFINNWYQKNTMNYYVSQAEIDALLNLSTKPPGKVLVYGRECLGCEWATPQKPAVFSNKRSYVQRWGKHPIVYNSSVFEAQNQQVARRKFDELNASYIYITKYGDYVEKVPFSPGDLNIEKLYDNANAEIWKVKE
;
A
#
# COMPACT_ATOMS: atom_id res chain seq x y z
N MET A 1 51.24 34.34 -10.68
CA MET A 1 51.34 33.27 -9.66
C MET A 1 50.06 33.03 -8.85
N LYS A 2 49.18 34.02 -8.60
CA LYS A 2 47.93 33.78 -7.83
C LYS A 2 46.84 32.97 -8.55
N GLN A 3 46.75 33.04 -9.89
CA GLN A 3 45.76 32.25 -10.65
C GLN A 3 46.11 30.76 -10.76
N PHE A 4 47.40 30.40 -10.77
CA PHE A 4 47.83 29.00 -10.80
C PHE A 4 47.52 28.26 -9.49
N SER A 5 47.56 28.97 -8.35
CA SER A 5 47.27 28.40 -7.04
C SER A 5 45.78 28.06 -6.83
N ILE A 6 44.86 28.81 -7.44
CA ILE A 6 43.41 28.55 -7.33
C ILE A 6 43.02 27.36 -8.21
N LEU A 7 43.60 27.24 -9.40
CA LEU A 7 43.35 26.11 -10.29
C LEU A 7 43.90 24.79 -9.71
N SER A 8 45.10 24.81 -9.10
CA SER A 8 45.63 23.64 -8.39
C SER A 8 44.79 23.28 -7.16
N PHE A 9 44.21 24.26 -6.45
CA PHE A 9 43.35 23.98 -5.30
C PHE A 9 42.01 23.37 -5.72
N LEU A 10 41.43 23.82 -6.85
CA LEU A 10 40.21 23.23 -7.42
C LEU A 10 40.45 21.79 -7.92
N ILE A 11 41.56 21.55 -8.62
CA ILE A 11 41.91 20.21 -9.12
C ILE A 11 42.19 19.27 -7.93
N PHE A 12 42.82 19.76 -6.86
CA PHE A 12 43.02 18.98 -5.63
C PHE A 12 41.69 18.67 -4.93
N PHE A 13 40.72 19.58 -4.94
CA PHE A 13 39.38 19.35 -4.39
C PHE A 13 38.59 18.32 -5.20
N ILE A 14 38.70 18.33 -6.54
CA ILE A 14 38.08 17.34 -7.43
C ILE A 14 38.73 15.95 -7.25
N LEU A 15 40.04 15.89 -6.97
CA LEU A 15 40.75 14.63 -6.71
C LEU A 15 40.50 14.05 -5.31
N LEU A 16 40.14 14.89 -4.32
CA LEU A 16 39.79 14.46 -2.97
C LEU A 16 38.36 13.90 -2.85
N PHE A 17 37.49 14.22 -3.80
CA PHE A 17 36.12 13.71 -3.88
C PHE A 17 35.85 13.18 -5.29
N PRO A 18 36.37 11.98 -5.65
CA PRO A 18 36.04 11.37 -6.92
C PRO A 18 34.54 11.05 -6.92
N GLU A 19 33.72 11.95 -7.48
CA GLU A 19 32.36 11.60 -7.87
C GLU A 19 32.46 10.54 -8.98
N LYS A 20 31.87 9.37 -8.74
CA LYS A 20 31.70 8.37 -9.79
C LYS A 20 30.76 8.97 -10.85
N CYS A 21 31.35 9.56 -11.89
CA CYS A 21 30.61 10.02 -13.06
C CYS A 21 30.26 8.79 -13.89
N PHE A 22 29.01 8.33 -13.76
CA PHE A 22 28.51 7.22 -14.57
C PHE A 22 28.30 7.69 -16.01
N ALA A 23 28.84 6.96 -16.98
CA ALA A 23 28.63 7.24 -18.40
C ALA A 23 27.17 6.94 -18.78
N ASP A 24 26.58 7.79 -19.64
CA ASP A 24 25.15 7.76 -20.00
C ASP A 24 24.74 6.52 -20.84
N GLU A 25 25.71 5.73 -21.32
CA GLU A 25 25.45 4.59 -22.21
C GLU A 25 24.96 3.33 -21.46
N ASP A 26 25.31 3.12 -20.18
CA ASP A 26 25.03 1.84 -19.47
C ASP A 26 24.44 2.02 -18.04
N ASN A 27 23.30 2.70 -17.94
CA ASN A 27 22.51 2.82 -16.69
C ASN A 27 21.83 1.47 -16.33
N GLN A 28 22.63 0.48 -15.92
CA GLN A 28 22.20 -0.90 -15.61
C GLN A 28 22.83 -1.37 -14.30
N PHE A 29 22.01 -1.67 -13.30
CA PHE A 29 22.46 -1.77 -11.92
C PHE A 29 22.04 -3.07 -11.25
N ILE A 30 22.94 -3.60 -10.42
CA ILE A 30 22.65 -4.62 -9.40
C ILE A 30 22.94 -4.00 -8.04
N THR A 31 22.00 -4.08 -7.10
CA THR A 31 22.21 -3.63 -5.72
C THR A 31 22.18 -4.84 -4.80
N ILE A 32 23.30 -5.12 -4.14
CA ILE A 32 23.38 -6.21 -3.17
C ILE A 32 23.01 -5.66 -1.79
N VAL A 33 21.98 -6.22 -1.15
CA VAL A 33 21.50 -5.77 0.16
C VAL A 33 21.33 -6.97 1.09
N ASN A 34 21.92 -6.90 2.28
CA ASN A 34 21.87 -7.97 3.27
C ASN A 34 21.29 -7.42 4.58
N PRO A 35 20.01 -7.71 4.91
CA PRO A 35 19.47 -7.46 6.24
C PRO A 35 20.19 -8.30 7.29
N VAL A 36 20.63 -7.68 8.38
CA VAL A 36 21.39 -8.31 9.45
C VAL A 36 20.57 -8.28 10.73
N ARG A 37 20.23 -9.47 11.25
CA ARG A 37 19.43 -9.62 12.48
C ARG A 37 20.05 -10.63 13.44
N ILE A 38 19.81 -10.45 14.73
CA ILE A 38 20.14 -11.46 15.74
C ILE A 38 18.97 -12.43 15.82
N SER A 39 19.18 -13.66 15.32
CA SER A 39 18.15 -14.69 15.34
C SER A 39 18.39 -15.73 16.44
N ARG A 40 17.30 -16.23 17.02
CA ARG A 40 17.31 -17.33 18.00
C ARG A 40 17.91 -18.64 17.48
N TYR A 41 18.00 -18.81 16.17
CA TYR A 41 18.56 -20.01 15.53
C TYR A 41 20.01 -19.84 15.06
N THR A 42 20.59 -18.64 15.17
CA THR A 42 22.00 -18.38 14.87
C THR A 42 22.80 -18.41 16.16
N THR A 43 23.57 -19.49 16.38
CA THR A 43 24.37 -19.65 17.62
C THR A 43 25.45 -18.57 17.76
N ASN A 44 26.07 -18.17 16.66
CA ASN A 44 27.13 -17.17 16.61
C ASN A 44 26.87 -16.19 15.45
N SER A 45 26.20 -15.07 15.76
CA SER A 45 25.85 -14.06 14.77
C SER A 45 27.07 -13.47 14.06
N SER A 46 28.17 -13.26 14.78
CA SER A 46 29.41 -12.70 14.21
C SER A 46 30.00 -13.62 13.15
N GLU A 47 30.02 -14.94 13.39
CA GLU A 47 30.51 -15.92 12.43
C GLU A 47 29.60 -16.04 11.20
N SER A 48 28.28 -15.95 11.40
CA SER A 48 27.31 -15.92 10.31
C SER A 48 27.53 -14.71 9.39
N ILE A 49 27.64 -13.52 9.98
CA ILE A 49 27.94 -12.25 9.29
C ILE A 49 29.26 -12.35 8.52
N LEU A 50 30.34 -12.83 9.16
CA LEU A 50 31.65 -12.97 8.52
C LEU A 50 31.64 -14.00 7.40
N SER A 51 30.88 -15.09 7.53
CA SER A 51 30.74 -16.10 6.48
C SER A 51 30.07 -15.51 5.24
N GLN A 52 28.96 -14.78 5.41
CA GLN A 52 28.31 -14.10 4.29
C GLN A 52 29.20 -13.03 3.66
N TYR A 53 29.85 -12.22 4.49
CA TYR A 53 30.77 -11.18 4.02
C TYR A 53 31.96 -11.77 3.26
N SER A 54 32.50 -12.93 3.67
CA SER A 54 33.63 -13.56 2.98
C SER A 54 33.33 -13.86 1.51
N VAL A 55 32.12 -14.30 1.18
CA VAL A 55 31.68 -14.54 -0.21
C VAL A 55 31.67 -13.24 -1.02
N ILE A 56 31.14 -12.16 -0.45
CA ILE A 56 31.09 -10.84 -1.09
C ILE A 56 32.50 -10.29 -1.31
N LYS A 57 33.36 -10.40 -0.28
CA LYS A 57 34.75 -9.94 -0.30
C LYS A 57 35.59 -10.68 -1.33
N GLU A 58 35.51 -12.01 -1.39
CA GLU A 58 36.28 -12.84 -2.33
C GLU A 58 35.97 -12.50 -3.80
N LEU A 59 34.75 -12.05 -4.07
CA LEU A 59 34.30 -11.64 -5.41
C LEU A 59 34.49 -10.15 -5.70
N ASP A 60 34.98 -9.36 -4.74
CA ASP A 60 35.15 -7.91 -4.86
C ASP A 60 33.85 -7.23 -5.35
N LEU A 61 32.78 -7.41 -4.57
CA LEU A 61 31.45 -6.86 -4.83
C LEU A 61 31.09 -5.79 -3.79
N ALA A 62 30.48 -4.69 -4.24
CA ALA A 62 29.89 -3.70 -3.35
C ALA A 62 28.56 -4.21 -2.80
N ALA A 63 28.28 -3.97 -1.51
CA ALA A 63 27.04 -4.40 -0.87
C ALA A 63 26.63 -3.46 0.27
N THR A 64 25.34 -3.46 0.61
CA THR A 64 24.77 -2.74 1.74
C THR A 64 24.33 -3.72 2.83
N TRP A 65 24.69 -3.46 4.08
CA TRP A 65 24.37 -4.27 5.26
C TRP A 65 23.45 -3.48 6.18
N LEU A 66 22.20 -3.91 6.32
CA LEU A 66 21.17 -3.19 7.09
C LEU A 66 21.03 -3.81 8.48
N LEU A 67 21.43 -3.09 9.53
CA LEU A 67 21.53 -3.66 10.88
C LEU A 67 20.28 -3.40 11.71
N THR A 68 19.73 -4.42 12.37
CA THR A 68 18.71 -4.21 13.41
C THR A 68 19.30 -3.61 14.68
N TYR A 69 18.44 -3.07 15.56
CA TYR A 69 18.86 -2.58 16.88
C TYR A 69 19.66 -3.63 17.67
N ASP A 70 19.18 -4.88 17.67
CA ASP A 70 19.80 -5.99 18.41
C ASP A 70 21.23 -6.29 17.93
N VAL A 71 21.53 -6.02 16.65
CA VAL A 71 22.89 -6.13 16.11
C VAL A 71 23.78 -5.01 16.64
N LEU A 72 23.27 -3.78 16.74
CA LEU A 72 24.03 -2.61 17.22
C LEU A 72 24.47 -2.72 18.67
N ILE A 73 23.73 -3.46 19.50
CA ILE A 73 24.09 -3.72 20.90
C ILE A 73 24.92 -5.00 21.08
N ASN A 74 25.09 -5.80 20.02
CA ASN A 74 25.90 -7.01 20.05
C ASN A 74 27.37 -6.70 19.69
N ASN A 75 28.22 -6.61 20.72
CA ASN A 75 29.65 -6.27 20.56
C ASN A 75 30.40 -7.14 19.55
N GLY A 76 30.14 -8.45 19.51
CA GLY A 76 30.81 -9.35 18.57
C GLY A 76 30.45 -9.04 17.12
N SER A 77 29.17 -8.80 16.84
CA SER A 77 28.65 -8.49 15.51
C SER A 77 29.14 -7.11 15.04
N VAL A 78 29.07 -6.11 15.92
CA VAL A 78 29.60 -4.75 15.64
C VAL A 78 31.09 -4.80 15.34
N THR A 79 31.88 -5.56 16.11
CA THR A 79 33.31 -5.71 15.87
C THR A 79 33.57 -6.33 14.50
N ALA A 80 32.86 -7.39 14.15
CA ALA A 80 32.99 -8.04 12.84
C ALA A 80 32.67 -7.09 11.67
N ILE A 81 31.62 -6.27 11.81
CA ILE A 81 31.18 -5.33 10.76
C ILE A 81 32.12 -4.14 10.60
N LYS A 82 32.74 -3.66 11.69
CA LYS A 82 33.70 -2.53 11.64
C LYS A 82 34.97 -2.83 10.84
N ASP A 83 35.28 -4.11 10.63
CA ASP A 83 36.43 -4.57 9.86
C ASP A 83 36.12 -4.78 8.38
N PHE A 84 34.93 -4.42 7.90
CA PHE A 84 34.55 -4.52 6.49
C PHE A 84 35.31 -3.51 5.62
N ASP A 85 35.49 -3.84 4.34
CA ASP A 85 36.14 -2.97 3.36
C ASP A 85 35.26 -1.74 3.05
N GLU A 86 35.86 -0.66 2.54
CA GLU A 86 35.19 0.64 2.31
C GLU A 86 34.01 0.59 1.32
N ASN A 87 33.96 -0.42 0.44
CA ASN A 87 32.87 -0.62 -0.52
C ASN A 87 31.64 -1.34 0.09
N GLN A 88 31.64 -1.57 1.41
CA GLN A 88 30.53 -2.15 2.15
C GLN A 88 29.79 -1.03 2.90
N GLU A 89 28.61 -0.66 2.41
CA GLU A 89 27.76 0.32 3.08
C GLU A 89 27.10 -0.29 4.32
N ILE A 90 27.10 0.43 5.45
CA ILE A 90 26.38 0.05 6.66
C ILE A 90 25.16 0.96 6.85
N GLY A 91 23.98 0.36 7.01
CA GLY A 91 22.70 1.05 7.21
C GLY A 91 21.86 0.41 8.33
N LEU A 92 20.57 0.73 8.37
CA LEU A 92 19.64 0.24 9.39
C LEU A 92 18.53 -0.66 8.82
N PHE A 93 18.20 -1.73 9.53
CA PHE A 93 17.01 -2.55 9.27
C PHE A 93 16.02 -2.41 10.42
N LEU A 94 14.80 -1.99 10.10
CA LEU A 94 13.78 -1.63 11.09
C LEU A 94 12.90 -2.83 11.41
N GLU A 95 13.26 -3.47 12.52
CA GLU A 95 12.43 -4.47 13.20
C GLU A 95 12.42 -4.15 14.69
N ILE A 96 11.22 -4.06 15.26
CA ILE A 96 11.06 -3.68 16.66
C ILE A 96 11.18 -4.93 17.53
N SER A 97 12.21 -4.95 18.38
CA SER A 97 12.39 -5.93 19.45
C SER A 97 11.92 -5.38 20.78
N SER A 98 11.74 -6.26 21.77
CA SER A 98 11.36 -5.83 23.13
C SER A 98 12.41 -4.91 23.76
N GLU A 99 13.69 -5.22 23.57
CA GLU A 99 14.81 -4.43 24.12
C GLU A 99 14.92 -3.08 23.41
N PHE A 100 14.72 -3.04 22.09
CA PHE A 100 14.67 -1.79 21.34
C PHE A 100 13.52 -0.89 21.80
N ALA A 101 12.32 -1.44 22.00
CA ALA A 101 11.18 -0.67 22.48
C ALA A 101 11.41 -0.13 23.90
N GLU A 102 11.98 -0.95 24.79
CA GLU A 102 12.33 -0.54 26.16
C GLU A 102 13.33 0.62 26.18
N GLU A 103 14.43 0.52 25.41
CA GLU A 103 15.42 1.61 25.29
C GLU A 103 14.79 2.88 24.71
N SER A 104 13.76 2.74 23.88
CA SER A 104 13.03 3.87 23.28
C SER A 104 11.96 4.46 24.19
N GLU A 105 11.80 3.97 25.43
CA GLU A 105 10.71 4.33 26.33
C GLU A 105 9.32 4.15 25.69
N VAL A 106 9.16 3.07 24.93
CA VAL A 106 7.92 2.66 24.25
C VAL A 106 7.51 1.29 24.78
N ILE A 107 6.23 1.11 25.05
CA ILE A 107 5.71 -0.20 25.48
C ILE A 107 5.73 -1.14 24.27
N TYR A 108 6.51 -2.20 24.34
CA TYR A 108 6.53 -3.23 23.30
C TYR A 108 5.14 -3.88 23.17
N ASN A 109 4.63 -3.97 21.94
CA ASN A 109 3.38 -4.67 21.67
C ASN A 109 3.63 -6.19 21.71
N ASP A 110 3.64 -6.82 22.88
CA ASP A 110 3.79 -8.29 22.97
C ASP A 110 2.49 -9.00 22.57
N THR A 111 2.47 -9.50 21.33
CA THR A 111 1.35 -10.23 20.75
C THR A 111 1.52 -11.76 20.84
N GLY A 112 2.53 -12.23 21.57
CA GLY A 112 2.92 -13.65 21.68
C GLY A 112 3.78 -14.16 20.53
N SER A 113 4.02 -13.35 19.49
CA SER A 113 5.03 -13.61 18.47
C SER A 113 5.66 -12.33 17.96
N TRP A 114 6.97 -12.34 17.72
CA TRP A 114 7.70 -11.15 17.31
C TRP A 114 7.31 -10.68 15.90
N HIS A 115 7.04 -11.61 14.97
CA HIS A 115 6.76 -11.33 13.56
C HIS A 115 5.31 -10.88 13.29
N TYR A 116 4.47 -10.73 14.32
CA TYR A 116 3.15 -10.14 14.07
C TYR A 116 3.30 -8.65 13.81
N ALA A 117 2.56 -8.15 12.83
CA ALA A 117 2.66 -6.77 12.34
C ALA A 117 2.61 -5.68 13.42
N PRO A 118 1.81 -5.79 14.51
CA PRO A 118 1.77 -4.79 15.57
C PRO A 118 3.05 -4.74 16.41
N SER A 119 3.77 -5.87 16.48
CA SER A 119 4.99 -6.03 17.27
C SER A 119 6.20 -5.51 16.51
N VAL A 120 6.41 -5.98 15.28
CA VAL A 120 7.65 -5.77 14.51
C VAL A 120 7.71 -4.45 13.75
N PHE A 121 6.57 -3.88 13.30
CA PHE A 121 6.56 -2.69 12.45
C PHE A 121 6.23 -1.40 13.20
N LEU A 122 6.81 -0.29 12.74
CA LEU A 122 6.48 1.06 13.21
C LEU A 122 4.99 1.36 13.08
N SER A 123 4.32 0.84 12.04
CA SER A 123 2.87 0.98 11.85
C SER A 123 2.03 0.41 13.00
N GLY A 124 2.58 -0.48 13.83
CA GLY A 124 1.94 -1.01 15.04
C GLY A 124 1.86 -0.04 16.23
N TYR A 125 2.59 1.07 16.14
CA TYR A 125 2.76 2.08 17.19
C TYR A 125 2.16 3.42 16.76
N LYS A 126 1.85 4.28 17.73
CA LYS A 126 1.39 5.66 17.49
C LYS A 126 2.54 6.49 16.91
N GLN A 127 2.21 7.56 16.18
CA GLN A 127 3.23 8.39 15.54
C GLN A 127 4.25 8.96 16.53
N GLU A 128 3.85 9.32 17.75
CA GLU A 128 4.80 9.81 18.77
C GLU A 128 5.76 8.71 19.23
N GLU A 129 5.29 7.46 19.31
CA GLU A 129 6.10 6.30 19.65
C GLU A 129 7.04 5.91 18.50
N ARG A 130 6.58 6.01 17.24
CA ARG A 130 7.42 5.82 16.05
C ARG A 130 8.60 6.78 16.06
N VAL A 131 8.36 8.05 16.37
CA VAL A 131 9.41 9.07 16.48
C VAL A 131 10.47 8.68 17.52
N LYS A 132 10.06 8.22 18.71
CA LYS A 132 11.00 7.76 19.75
C LYS A 132 11.83 6.57 19.30
N LEU A 133 11.19 5.55 18.74
CA LEU A 133 11.86 4.36 18.21
C LEU A 133 12.92 4.75 17.16
N VAL A 134 12.53 5.58 16.19
CA VAL A 134 13.46 6.06 15.15
C VAL A 134 14.63 6.83 15.78
N ASP A 135 14.37 7.73 16.72
CA ASP A 135 15.41 8.52 17.36
C ASP A 135 16.43 7.65 18.10
N THR A 136 15.96 6.71 18.92
CA THR A 136 16.83 5.78 19.65
C THR A 136 17.69 4.96 18.70
N LEU A 137 17.11 4.43 17.61
CA LEU A 137 17.85 3.63 16.64
C LEU A 137 18.95 4.43 15.92
N PHE A 138 18.63 5.65 15.47
CA PHE A 138 19.56 6.50 14.74
C PHE A 138 20.67 7.06 15.65
N GLU A 139 20.37 7.43 16.88
CA GLU A 139 21.40 7.82 17.85
C GLU A 139 22.30 6.64 18.20
N LYS A 140 21.75 5.43 18.35
CA LYS A 140 22.57 4.24 18.60
C LYS A 140 23.50 3.93 17.44
N PHE A 141 23.01 4.07 16.21
CA PHE A 141 23.83 3.92 15.01
C PHE A 141 24.99 4.92 14.99
N LYS A 142 24.71 6.20 15.26
CA LYS A 142 25.72 7.26 15.29
C LYS A 142 26.73 7.08 16.41
N GLU A 143 26.31 6.62 17.59
CA GLU A 143 27.23 6.23 18.66
C GLU A 143 28.21 5.15 18.19
N THR A 144 27.71 4.19 17.42
CA THR A 144 28.47 3.00 16.97
C THR A 144 29.43 3.32 15.82
N PHE A 145 29.00 4.08 14.83
CA PHE A 145 29.73 4.32 13.56
C PHE A 145 30.19 5.77 13.35
N GLY A 146 29.77 6.72 14.20
CA GLY A 146 30.20 8.12 14.15
C GLY A 146 29.44 9.02 13.16
N HIS A 147 28.49 8.48 12.41
CA HIS A 147 27.64 9.20 11.47
C HIS A 147 26.22 8.62 11.45
N TYR A 148 25.24 9.31 10.85
CA TYR A 148 23.91 8.74 10.59
C TYR A 148 23.93 7.90 9.29
N PRO A 149 23.05 6.90 9.16
CA PRO A 149 23.00 6.06 7.97
C PRO A 149 22.32 6.79 6.81
N THR A 150 22.74 6.49 5.58
CA THR A 150 22.09 6.97 4.35
C THR A 150 20.94 6.05 3.91
N SER A 151 21.11 4.74 4.15
CA SER A 151 20.17 3.71 3.76
C SER A 151 19.48 3.07 4.98
N VAL A 152 18.17 2.91 4.86
CA VAL A 152 17.34 2.15 5.79
C VAL A 152 16.58 1.06 5.05
N GLY A 153 16.01 0.12 5.77
CA GLY A 153 15.14 -0.88 5.19
C GLY A 153 14.29 -1.60 6.22
N GLY A 154 13.30 -2.32 5.76
CA GLY A 154 12.43 -3.16 6.58
C GLY A 154 11.45 -3.87 5.67
N TRP A 155 10.77 -4.90 6.18
CA TRP A 155 9.65 -5.47 5.42
C TRP A 155 8.57 -4.41 5.14
N TRP A 156 8.36 -3.48 6.07
CA TRP A 156 7.56 -2.28 5.81
C TRP A 156 8.00 -1.11 6.69
N ILE A 157 8.24 0.05 6.06
CA ILE A 157 8.41 1.33 6.76
C ILE A 157 7.35 2.28 6.19
N ASP A 158 6.45 2.76 7.06
CA ASP A 158 5.37 3.64 6.66
C ASP A 158 5.88 5.04 6.23
N SER A 159 5.07 5.71 5.41
CA SER A 159 5.39 7.01 4.82
C SER A 159 5.66 8.11 5.85
N PHE A 160 4.93 8.12 6.96
CA PHE A 160 5.19 9.07 8.06
C PHE A 160 6.59 8.86 8.65
N SER A 161 6.95 7.61 8.93
CA SER A 161 8.27 7.26 9.47
C SER A 161 9.40 7.58 8.50
N LEU A 162 9.23 7.27 7.20
CA LEU A 162 10.22 7.63 6.17
C LEU A 162 10.38 9.15 6.01
N GLU A 163 9.28 9.91 6.04
CA GLU A 163 9.33 11.37 5.98
C GLU A 163 10.09 11.95 7.18
N TYR A 164 9.81 11.44 8.40
CA TYR A 164 10.52 11.86 9.60
C TYR A 164 12.03 11.55 9.51
N MET A 165 12.40 10.33 9.09
CA MET A 165 13.81 9.96 8.90
C MET A 165 14.50 10.83 7.85
N LYS A 166 13.82 11.13 6.74
CA LYS A 166 14.36 12.01 5.69
C LYS A 166 14.60 13.42 6.24
N GLN A 167 13.63 14.00 6.93
CA GLN A 167 13.69 15.38 7.40
C GLN A 167 14.73 15.56 8.52
N LYS A 168 14.83 14.60 9.45
CA LYS A 168 15.73 14.72 10.61
C LYS A 168 17.13 14.17 10.36
N TYR A 169 17.23 13.01 9.71
CA TYR A 169 18.48 12.27 9.56
C TYR A 169 19.03 12.24 8.14
N GLY A 170 18.27 12.71 7.14
CA GLY A 170 18.77 12.88 5.78
C GLY A 170 18.91 11.60 4.98
N ILE A 171 18.21 10.52 5.35
CA ILE A 171 18.22 9.27 4.56
C ILE A 171 17.85 9.53 3.10
N THR A 172 18.38 8.71 2.19
CA THR A 172 18.05 8.83 0.76
C THR A 172 17.63 7.51 0.13
N ALA A 173 17.86 6.38 0.79
CA ALA A 173 17.48 5.06 0.28
C ALA A 173 16.65 4.29 1.31
N ASN A 174 15.64 3.59 0.80
CA ASN A 174 14.77 2.70 1.57
C ASN A 174 14.71 1.35 0.87
N LEU A 175 15.03 0.25 1.57
CA LEU A 175 14.71 -1.09 1.12
C LEU A 175 13.26 -1.39 1.54
N GLY A 176 12.34 -1.38 0.59
CA GLY A 176 10.95 -1.75 0.79
C GLY A 176 10.63 -3.11 0.17
N LEU A 177 9.54 -3.73 0.64
CA LEU A 177 9.06 -5.00 0.12
C LEU A 177 8.51 -4.85 -1.31
N SER A 178 8.89 -5.78 -2.18
CA SER A 178 8.29 -6.00 -3.49
C SER A 178 6.84 -6.41 -3.33
N ASP A 179 6.02 -6.06 -4.31
CA ASP A 179 4.61 -6.40 -4.37
C ASP A 179 4.35 -7.90 -4.10
N GLN A 180 3.57 -8.21 -3.06
CA GLN A 180 3.15 -9.56 -2.68
C GLN A 180 1.71 -9.57 -2.18
N PHE A 181 0.91 -10.49 -2.71
CA PHE A 181 -0.49 -10.58 -2.30
C PHE A 181 -0.63 -11.12 -0.88
N SER A 182 0.19 -12.11 -0.52
CA SER A 182 0.29 -12.65 0.84
C SER A 182 1.54 -13.54 0.97
N THR A 183 2.43 -13.18 1.90
CA THR A 183 3.57 -14.00 2.33
C THR A 183 3.82 -13.68 3.80
N ASP A 184 4.02 -14.69 4.65
CA ASP A 184 4.29 -14.51 6.09
C ASP A 184 3.25 -13.68 6.87
N GLY A 185 2.02 -13.59 6.38
CA GLY A 185 0.98 -12.74 6.96
C GLY A 185 1.09 -11.26 6.60
N TYR A 186 1.92 -10.91 5.61
CA TYR A 186 2.05 -9.56 5.07
C TYR A 186 1.54 -9.49 3.65
N GLN A 187 0.59 -8.58 3.43
CA GLN A 187 0.09 -8.18 2.13
C GLN A 187 0.57 -6.76 1.85
N VAL A 188 1.38 -6.61 0.82
CA VAL A 188 1.80 -5.32 0.25
C VAL A 188 1.48 -5.40 -1.23
N TRP A 189 0.29 -4.93 -1.60
CA TRP A 189 -0.29 -5.18 -2.91
C TRP A 189 -0.68 -3.89 -3.62
N GLY A 190 -0.11 -3.64 -4.80
CA GLY A 190 -0.47 -2.46 -5.59
C GLY A 190 0.64 -1.45 -5.89
N THR A 191 1.85 -1.69 -5.38
CA THR A 191 3.06 -0.87 -5.56
C THR A 191 3.61 -0.95 -6.99
N PHE A 192 4.75 -0.29 -7.26
CA PHE A 192 5.47 -0.60 -8.50
C PHE A 192 5.96 -2.05 -8.46
N TRP A 193 5.67 -2.81 -9.52
CA TRP A 193 6.15 -4.16 -9.72
C TRP A 193 7.68 -4.15 -9.87
N SER A 194 8.37 -4.54 -8.80
CA SER A 194 9.81 -4.85 -8.74
C SER A 194 10.77 -3.76 -9.27
N THR A 195 10.34 -2.49 -9.33
CA THR A 195 11.15 -1.37 -9.86
C THR A 195 11.24 -0.23 -8.85
N PRO A 196 12.37 0.51 -8.79
CA PRO A 196 12.56 1.54 -7.78
C PRO A 196 11.82 2.85 -8.09
N PHE A 197 11.35 3.52 -7.05
CA PHE A 197 10.55 4.75 -7.16
C PHE A 197 10.71 5.70 -5.97
N TYR A 198 10.30 6.96 -6.14
CA TYR A 198 10.05 7.88 -5.03
C TYR A 198 8.64 7.68 -4.50
N PRO A 199 8.46 7.37 -3.21
CA PRO A 199 7.15 7.23 -2.62
C PRO A 199 6.46 8.59 -2.44
N SER A 200 5.15 8.55 -2.23
CA SER A 200 4.39 9.66 -1.70
C SER A 200 4.68 9.85 -0.21
N ASN A 201 4.74 11.09 0.27
CA ASN A 201 4.83 11.38 1.71
C ASN A 201 3.56 11.00 2.49
N TYR A 202 2.49 10.57 1.80
CA TYR A 202 1.28 10.04 2.43
C TYR A 202 1.11 8.54 2.27
N HIS A 203 1.94 7.87 1.47
CA HIS A 203 1.85 6.42 1.25
C HIS A 203 3.15 5.83 0.68
N ALA A 204 3.83 4.96 1.43
CA ALA A 204 5.15 4.43 1.07
C ALA A 204 5.09 3.48 -0.15
N GLY A 205 3.96 2.80 -0.32
CA GLY A 205 3.71 1.94 -1.50
C GLY A 205 3.27 2.67 -2.79
N ILE A 206 2.97 3.96 -2.76
CA ILE A 206 2.47 4.70 -3.94
C ILE A 206 3.60 5.60 -4.48
N PRO A 207 3.91 5.57 -5.79
CA PRO A 207 4.85 6.52 -6.37
C PRO A 207 4.30 7.95 -6.27
N ALA A 208 5.19 8.92 -6.00
CA ALA A 208 4.83 10.33 -5.96
C ALA A 208 4.28 10.78 -7.32
N VAL A 209 2.98 11.06 -7.40
CA VAL A 209 2.31 11.42 -8.66
C VAL A 209 2.67 12.84 -9.13
N GLU A 210 3.10 13.69 -8.20
CA GLU A 210 3.48 15.09 -8.37
C GLU A 210 4.52 15.51 -7.31
N GLU A 211 5.28 16.57 -7.57
CA GLU A 211 6.42 16.96 -6.73
C GLU A 211 6.03 17.41 -5.32
N SER A 212 4.84 18.00 -5.16
CA SER A 212 4.30 18.47 -3.87
C SER A 212 4.12 17.37 -2.83
N VAL A 213 3.94 16.12 -3.28
CA VAL A 213 3.78 14.96 -2.39
C VAL A 213 4.96 14.01 -2.45
N LYS A 214 6.05 14.41 -3.11
CA LYS A 214 7.23 13.55 -3.24
C LYS A 214 8.00 13.47 -1.93
N LEU A 215 8.14 12.24 -1.45
CA LEU A 215 9.16 11.91 -0.47
C LEU A 215 10.47 11.60 -1.21
N ASP A 216 11.48 12.45 -1.02
CA ASP A 216 12.79 12.37 -1.69
C ASP A 216 13.68 11.27 -1.09
N VAL A 217 13.17 10.04 -1.08
CA VAL A 217 13.82 8.79 -0.69
C VAL A 217 13.58 7.78 -1.80
N VAL A 218 14.62 7.13 -2.31
CA VAL A 218 14.49 6.10 -3.35
C VAL A 218 14.13 4.79 -2.66
N THR A 219 12.93 4.28 -2.92
CA THR A 219 12.52 2.95 -2.48
C THR A 219 13.01 1.92 -3.49
N LEU A 220 13.93 1.06 -3.06
CA LEU A 220 14.35 -0.16 -3.76
C LEU A 220 13.48 -1.33 -3.31
N GLN A 221 13.29 -2.32 -4.19
CA GLN A 221 12.27 -3.36 -4.02
C GLN A 221 12.91 -4.72 -3.68
N TRP A 222 12.55 -5.30 -2.53
CA TRP A 222 13.02 -6.59 -2.00
C TRP A 222 11.87 -7.60 -1.91
N ALA A 223 11.87 -8.80 -2.48
CA ALA A 223 12.77 -9.41 -3.44
C ALA A 223 12.08 -9.39 -4.82
N PRO A 224 12.71 -8.84 -5.88
CA PRO A 224 12.11 -8.72 -7.21
C PRO A 224 11.50 -10.04 -7.71
N ARG A 225 10.30 -9.95 -8.30
CA ARG A 225 9.46 -11.11 -8.62
C ARG A 225 9.28 -11.34 -10.11
N ASP A 226 9.05 -12.59 -10.48
CA ASP A 226 8.66 -12.97 -11.84
C ASP A 226 7.39 -12.24 -12.28
N PRO A 227 7.40 -11.54 -13.43
CA PRO A 227 6.26 -10.74 -13.88
C PRO A 227 4.95 -11.48 -14.07
N LEU A 228 4.97 -12.80 -14.31
CA LEU A 228 3.78 -13.60 -14.54
C LEU A 228 3.52 -14.54 -13.37
N ASN A 229 4.50 -15.37 -13.01
CA ASN A 229 4.33 -16.41 -12.00
C ASN A 229 4.38 -15.84 -10.58
N GLY A 230 5.18 -14.78 -10.38
CA GLY A 230 5.30 -14.05 -9.11
C GLY A 230 4.02 -13.32 -8.71
N TYR A 231 3.18 -12.97 -9.69
CA TYR A 231 1.86 -12.40 -9.45
C TYR A 231 0.94 -13.38 -8.71
N PHE A 232 1.01 -14.67 -9.04
CA PHE A 232 0.19 -15.70 -8.40
C PHE A 232 0.84 -16.37 -7.18
N ASN A 233 2.17 -16.40 -7.14
CA ASN A 233 2.91 -17.01 -6.04
C ASN A 233 4.20 -16.23 -5.77
N SER A 234 4.26 -15.61 -4.59
CA SER A 234 5.38 -14.78 -4.14
C SER A 234 6.75 -15.47 -4.15
N TYR A 235 6.80 -16.81 -4.13
CA TYR A 235 8.05 -17.58 -4.14
C TYR A 235 8.79 -17.56 -5.48
N TYR A 236 8.13 -17.14 -6.57
CA TYR A 236 8.82 -16.84 -7.82
C TYR A 236 9.51 -15.47 -7.70
N SER A 237 10.53 -15.41 -6.83
CA SER A 237 11.31 -14.23 -6.49
C SER A 237 12.81 -14.53 -6.58
N THR A 238 13.65 -13.50 -6.48
CA THR A 238 15.10 -13.68 -6.37
C THR A 238 15.56 -14.37 -5.08
N GLN A 239 14.67 -14.51 -4.09
CA GLN A 239 15.01 -15.03 -2.75
C GLN A 239 14.49 -16.46 -2.54
N ASP A 240 13.27 -16.76 -2.99
CA ASP A 240 12.51 -17.94 -2.58
C ASP A 240 12.33 -18.99 -3.68
N TYR A 241 12.94 -18.80 -4.85
CA TYR A 241 12.74 -19.68 -6.01
C TYR A 241 13.11 -21.15 -5.76
N LEU A 242 13.93 -21.44 -4.75
CA LEU A 242 14.25 -22.83 -4.36
C LEU A 242 13.11 -23.52 -3.59
N GLN A 243 12.18 -22.77 -3.02
CA GLN A 243 11.15 -23.28 -2.11
C GLN A 243 10.07 -24.08 -2.85
N ASN A 244 9.46 -25.05 -2.17
CA ASN A 244 8.29 -25.75 -2.67
C ASN A 244 7.08 -24.78 -2.68
N PRO A 245 6.26 -24.73 -3.75
CA PRO A 245 6.22 -25.62 -4.92
C PRO A 245 7.06 -25.16 -6.13
N VAL A 246 7.81 -24.07 -6.03
CA VAL A 246 8.53 -23.43 -7.14
C VAL A 246 9.71 -24.27 -7.62
N ASN A 247 10.57 -24.74 -6.71
CA ASN A 247 11.67 -25.69 -6.96
C ASN A 247 12.52 -25.36 -8.22
N GLN A 248 12.83 -24.08 -8.46
CA GLN A 248 13.73 -23.66 -9.53
C GLN A 248 15.21 -23.78 -9.09
N ASP A 249 16.13 -23.31 -9.91
CA ASP A 249 17.58 -23.32 -9.65
C ASP A 249 18.24 -21.96 -9.94
N THR A 250 19.56 -21.88 -9.77
CA THR A 250 20.33 -20.65 -9.99
C THR A 250 20.17 -20.06 -11.39
N SER A 251 19.82 -20.86 -12.41
CA SER A 251 19.57 -20.36 -13.77
C SER A 251 18.31 -19.49 -13.84
N TYR A 252 17.32 -19.80 -12.99
CA TYR A 252 16.11 -18.98 -12.86
C TYR A 252 16.42 -17.63 -12.20
N PHE A 253 17.25 -17.62 -11.16
CA PHE A 253 17.78 -16.38 -10.59
C PHE A 253 18.50 -15.53 -11.64
N GLU A 254 19.37 -16.12 -12.47
CA GLU A 254 20.04 -15.39 -13.56
C GLU A 254 19.05 -14.77 -14.55
N LYS A 255 17.95 -15.47 -14.90
CA LYS A 255 16.91 -14.89 -15.76
C LYS A 255 16.28 -13.65 -15.15
N LEU A 256 15.97 -13.67 -13.85
CA LEU A 256 15.42 -12.52 -13.14
C LEU A 256 16.42 -11.35 -13.09
N VAL A 257 17.70 -11.63 -12.79
CA VAL A 257 18.76 -10.60 -12.79
C VAL A 257 18.87 -9.95 -14.17
N ARG A 258 18.92 -10.73 -15.24
CA ARG A 258 19.00 -10.19 -16.62
C ARG A 258 17.77 -9.39 -17.02
N LEU A 259 16.58 -9.79 -16.56
CA LEU A 259 15.33 -9.12 -16.86
C LEU A 259 15.30 -7.70 -16.27
N TYR A 260 15.68 -7.56 -15.00
CA TYR A 260 15.53 -6.30 -14.26
C TYR A 260 16.79 -5.42 -14.27
N ALA A 261 17.99 -6.00 -14.19
CA ALA A 261 19.23 -5.22 -14.15
C ALA A 261 19.51 -4.53 -15.50
N LYS A 262 19.09 -5.13 -16.62
CA LYS A 262 19.28 -4.55 -17.95
C LYS A 262 18.29 -3.43 -18.22
N LYS A 263 18.76 -2.41 -18.94
CA LYS A 263 17.98 -1.21 -19.27
C LYS A 263 16.74 -1.55 -20.08
N ASN A 264 16.83 -2.44 -21.08
CA ASN A 264 15.68 -2.91 -21.88
C ASN A 264 14.75 -1.76 -22.34
N GLU A 265 15.33 -0.71 -22.94
CA GLU A 265 14.62 0.51 -23.39
C GLU A 265 13.96 1.35 -22.28
N ASN A 266 14.15 1.02 -20.99
CA ASN A 266 13.88 1.94 -19.88
C ASN A 266 14.94 3.03 -19.82
N ALA A 267 14.73 4.04 -18.98
CA ALA A 267 15.80 5.00 -18.67
C ALA A 267 16.98 4.34 -17.92
N PHE A 268 16.71 3.27 -17.17
CA PHE A 268 17.69 2.43 -16.48
C PHE A 268 17.12 1.04 -16.19
N GLY A 269 17.99 0.07 -15.91
CA GLY A 269 17.64 -1.21 -15.30
C GLY A 269 18.21 -1.31 -13.88
N GLN A 270 17.47 -1.91 -12.95
CA GLN A 270 17.95 -2.13 -11.59
C GLN A 270 17.29 -3.37 -10.99
N ILE A 271 18.09 -4.16 -10.27
CA ILE A 271 17.59 -5.26 -9.43
C ILE A 271 18.25 -5.26 -8.06
N VAL A 272 17.47 -5.53 -7.01
CA VAL A 272 18.01 -5.85 -5.69
C VAL A 272 18.17 -7.36 -5.56
N VAL A 273 19.32 -7.79 -5.05
CA VAL A 273 19.61 -9.17 -4.69
C VAL A 273 20.28 -9.22 -3.31
N GLY A 274 20.32 -10.39 -2.68
CA GLY A 274 21.00 -10.58 -1.40
C GLY A 274 20.30 -11.64 -0.56
N LEU A 275 20.72 -11.76 0.69
CA LEU A 275 20.13 -12.71 1.65
C LEU A 275 20.28 -12.18 3.08
N GLU A 276 19.36 -12.53 3.97
CA GLU A 276 19.47 -12.17 5.39
C GLU A 276 20.67 -12.85 6.07
N SER A 277 21.35 -12.10 6.94
CA SER A 277 22.54 -12.52 7.70
C SER A 277 22.20 -13.24 9.01
N ASP A 278 21.24 -14.16 8.99
CA ASP A 278 20.76 -14.86 10.18
C ASP A 278 20.65 -16.39 10.00
N LEU A 279 21.20 -16.91 8.93
CA LEU A 279 21.33 -18.33 8.67
C LEU A 279 22.61 -18.89 9.31
N SER A 280 22.80 -20.21 9.25
CA SER A 280 24.07 -20.81 9.68
C SER A 280 25.21 -20.39 8.73
N PRO A 281 26.46 -20.30 9.22
CA PRO A 281 27.61 -19.96 8.39
C PRO A 281 27.73 -20.78 7.10
N GLU A 282 27.36 -22.07 7.14
CA GLU A 282 27.41 -22.99 6.00
C GLU A 282 26.40 -22.64 4.90
N ALA A 283 25.26 -22.03 5.25
CA ALA A 283 24.22 -21.69 4.28
C ALA A 283 24.73 -20.71 3.22
N TYR A 284 25.60 -19.76 3.61
CA TYR A 284 26.16 -18.76 2.69
C TYR A 284 27.14 -19.34 1.67
N LYS A 285 27.76 -20.48 1.97
CA LYS A 285 28.65 -21.20 1.04
C LYS A 285 27.89 -22.02 -0.01
N GLY A 286 26.56 -22.11 0.14
CA GLY A 286 25.67 -22.83 -0.76
C GLY A 286 25.15 -21.95 -1.89
N GLU A 287 23.84 -21.76 -1.94
CA GLU A 287 23.19 -21.05 -3.05
C GLU A 287 23.57 -19.56 -3.11
N PHE A 288 23.74 -18.91 -1.97
CA PHE A 288 24.15 -17.50 -1.92
C PHE A 288 25.49 -17.26 -2.65
N ALA A 289 26.49 -18.11 -2.44
CA ALA A 289 27.76 -18.04 -3.17
C ALA A 289 27.56 -18.14 -4.68
N LYS A 290 26.72 -19.07 -5.16
CA LYS A 290 26.43 -19.20 -6.60
C LYS A 290 25.70 -17.97 -7.15
N GLN A 291 24.77 -17.39 -6.40
CA GLN A 291 24.09 -16.15 -6.79
C GLN A 291 25.10 -15.01 -6.93
N MET A 292 26.05 -14.88 -6.00
CA MET A 292 27.08 -13.84 -6.06
C MET A 292 28.08 -14.09 -7.21
N GLU A 293 28.41 -15.34 -7.53
CA GLU A 293 29.18 -15.69 -8.72
C GLU A 293 28.46 -15.29 -10.01
N VAL A 294 27.12 -15.48 -10.09
CA VAL A 294 26.31 -14.98 -11.19
C VAL A 294 26.39 -13.46 -11.26
N VAL A 295 26.20 -12.74 -10.15
CA VAL A 295 26.31 -11.27 -10.09
C VAL A 295 27.67 -10.80 -10.60
N LYS A 296 28.77 -11.38 -10.10
CA LYS A 296 30.13 -11.02 -10.55
C LYS A 296 30.34 -11.27 -12.03
N ARG A 297 29.89 -12.43 -12.52
CA ARG A 297 29.99 -12.78 -13.94
C ARG A 297 29.22 -11.79 -14.81
N LEU A 298 27.97 -11.48 -14.46
CA LEU A 298 27.14 -10.55 -15.22
C LEU A 298 27.68 -9.12 -15.15
N GLY A 299 28.21 -8.70 -13.99
CA GLY A 299 28.89 -7.40 -13.88
C GLY A 299 30.05 -7.26 -14.86
N ASN A 300 30.80 -8.34 -15.08
CA ASN A 300 31.92 -8.35 -16.03
C ASN A 300 31.48 -8.53 -17.49
N SER A 301 30.47 -9.37 -17.78
CA SER A 301 30.11 -9.77 -19.14
C SER A 301 29.04 -8.91 -19.80
N ASP A 302 28.21 -8.25 -19.00
CA ASP A 302 27.02 -7.53 -19.44
C ASP A 302 27.05 -6.04 -19.05
N ASP A 303 28.21 -5.53 -18.61
CA ASP A 303 28.43 -4.15 -18.16
C ASP A 303 27.43 -3.68 -17.09
N LEU A 304 27.05 -4.60 -16.19
CA LEU A 304 26.17 -4.31 -15.07
C LEU A 304 26.97 -3.75 -13.89
N GLN A 305 26.54 -2.61 -13.39
CA GLN A 305 27.21 -1.95 -12.28
C GLN A 305 26.69 -2.47 -10.94
N VAL A 306 27.57 -3.06 -10.13
CA VAL A 306 27.23 -3.51 -8.78
C VAL A 306 27.45 -2.36 -7.81
N LEU A 307 26.36 -1.83 -7.25
CA LEU A 307 26.36 -0.64 -6.40
C LEU A 307 25.76 -0.92 -5.03
N THR A 308 26.14 -0.12 -4.04
CA THR A 308 25.43 0.00 -2.77
C THR A 308 24.09 0.76 -2.95
N MET A 309 23.20 0.68 -1.96
CA MET A 309 21.94 1.41 -1.94
C MET A 309 22.14 2.93 -1.99
N SER A 310 23.10 3.46 -1.22
CA SER A 310 23.42 4.89 -1.21
C SER A 310 23.91 5.39 -2.57
N GLU A 311 24.80 4.64 -3.23
CA GLU A 311 25.31 4.98 -4.56
C GLU A 311 24.20 4.98 -5.61
N PHE A 312 23.36 3.94 -5.64
CA PHE A 312 22.23 3.88 -6.56
C PHE A 312 21.22 5.01 -6.29
N SER A 313 20.87 5.25 -5.02
CA SER A 313 19.98 6.35 -4.64
C SER A 313 20.52 7.71 -5.06
N ASN A 314 21.82 7.95 -4.89
CA ASN A 314 22.46 9.19 -5.32
C ASN A 314 22.36 9.37 -6.84
N TRP A 315 22.72 8.34 -7.62
CA TRP A 315 22.59 8.36 -9.08
C TRP A 315 21.15 8.61 -9.52
N TYR A 316 20.18 7.90 -8.93
CA TYR A 316 18.76 8.02 -9.26
C TYR A 316 18.25 9.43 -8.97
N ARG A 317 18.68 10.03 -7.85
CA ARG A 317 18.31 11.40 -7.44
C ARG A 317 18.89 12.49 -8.31
N LEU A 318 20.12 12.31 -8.78
CA LEU A 318 20.74 13.22 -9.74
C LEU A 318 20.09 13.12 -11.13
N THR A 319 19.75 11.90 -11.55
CA THR A 319 19.17 11.62 -12.89
C THR A 319 17.69 11.99 -12.97
N PHE A 320 16.92 11.73 -11.92
CA PHE A 320 15.49 12.00 -11.83
C PHE A 320 15.19 12.92 -10.63
N PRO A 321 15.55 14.21 -10.69
CA PRO A 321 15.38 15.12 -9.55
C PRO A 321 13.91 15.42 -9.24
N ASN A 322 12.99 15.20 -10.18
CA ASN A 322 11.58 15.50 -10.03
C ASN A 322 10.80 14.25 -9.63
N LEU A 323 10.32 13.44 -10.57
CA LEU A 323 9.50 12.26 -10.31
C LEU A 323 10.16 11.02 -10.90
N SER A 324 9.75 9.84 -10.42
CA SER A 324 10.17 8.57 -11.01
C SER A 324 9.80 8.50 -12.50
N PRO A 325 10.69 7.93 -13.35
CA PRO A 325 10.41 7.76 -14.75
C PRO A 325 9.39 6.62 -14.98
N THR A 326 8.88 6.53 -16.20
CA THR A 326 8.10 5.38 -16.65
C THR A 326 8.99 4.13 -16.64
N GLN A 327 8.46 3.02 -16.12
CA GLN A 327 9.11 1.72 -16.09
C GLN A 327 8.24 0.69 -16.82
N VAL A 328 8.86 -0.10 -17.68
CA VAL A 328 8.21 -1.20 -18.39
C VAL A 328 9.02 -2.47 -18.19
N VAL A 329 8.35 -3.51 -17.71
CA VAL A 329 8.88 -4.85 -17.58
C VAL A 329 8.17 -5.72 -18.61
N GLU A 330 8.88 -6.10 -19.67
CA GLU A 330 8.34 -6.92 -20.76
C GLU A 330 9.18 -8.19 -20.91
N THR A 331 8.53 -9.34 -20.89
CA THR A 331 9.19 -10.64 -21.11
C THR A 331 8.19 -11.66 -21.64
N ASP A 332 8.69 -12.70 -22.30
CA ASP A 332 7.96 -13.96 -22.41
C ASP A 332 8.01 -14.70 -21.07
N ASP A 333 7.06 -15.61 -20.81
CA ASP A 333 7.04 -16.39 -19.57
C ASP A 333 8.38 -17.10 -19.33
N LEU A 334 8.98 -16.85 -18.17
CA LEU A 334 10.30 -17.40 -17.81
C LEU A 334 10.28 -18.93 -17.63
N LEU A 335 9.08 -19.51 -17.48
CA LEU A 335 8.83 -20.95 -17.40
C LEU A 335 8.40 -21.57 -18.75
N GLY A 336 8.29 -20.78 -19.81
CA GLY A 336 8.15 -21.27 -21.19
C GLY A 336 6.72 -21.41 -21.72
N LYS A 337 5.68 -20.87 -21.03
CA LYS A 337 4.36 -20.74 -21.66
C LYS A 337 4.45 -19.77 -22.86
N PRO A 338 3.62 -19.95 -23.90
CA PRO A 338 3.55 -19.04 -25.04
C PRO A 338 2.77 -17.77 -24.69
N ILE A 339 3.19 -17.08 -23.62
CA ILE A 339 2.58 -15.88 -23.08
C ILE A 339 3.66 -14.81 -22.97
N LYS A 340 3.42 -13.66 -23.58
CA LYS A 340 4.11 -12.41 -23.27
C LYS A 340 3.41 -11.74 -22.09
N VAL A 341 4.18 -11.22 -21.14
CA VAL A 341 3.70 -10.41 -20.02
C VAL A 341 4.35 -9.04 -20.06
N ILE A 342 3.57 -8.00 -19.78
CA ILE A 342 4.02 -6.61 -19.73
C ILE A 342 3.46 -5.96 -18.46
N TRP A 343 4.33 -5.34 -17.68
CA TRP A 343 3.96 -4.36 -16.67
C TRP A 343 4.35 -2.97 -17.16
N TYR A 344 3.37 -2.10 -17.39
CA TYR A 344 3.58 -0.70 -17.74
C TYR A 344 3.26 0.19 -16.54
N GLN A 345 4.24 0.97 -16.06
CA GLN A 345 4.19 1.62 -14.76
C GLN A 345 4.66 3.07 -14.84
N THR A 346 3.88 3.97 -14.28
CA THR A 346 4.14 5.41 -14.24
C THR A 346 3.76 5.92 -12.86
N PRO A 347 4.19 7.13 -12.47
CA PRO A 347 3.70 7.72 -11.23
C PRO A 347 2.18 7.88 -11.13
N LYS A 348 1.39 7.73 -12.21
CA LYS A 348 -0.08 7.85 -12.18
C LYS A 348 -0.83 6.53 -12.31
N LEU A 349 -0.22 5.48 -12.84
CA LEU A 349 -0.88 4.18 -13.05
C LEU A 349 0.11 3.04 -13.16
N ARG A 350 -0.39 1.84 -12.88
CA ARG A 350 0.24 0.58 -13.29
C ARG A 350 -0.76 -0.29 -14.04
N ILE A 351 -0.30 -1.01 -15.06
CA ILE A 351 -1.09 -1.97 -15.83
C ILE A 351 -0.27 -3.24 -16.05
N GLY A 352 -0.81 -4.37 -15.63
CA GLY A 352 -0.34 -5.71 -15.96
C GLY A 352 -1.17 -6.29 -17.11
N LEU A 353 -0.50 -6.70 -18.19
CA LEU A 353 -1.12 -7.28 -19.38
C LEU A 353 -0.41 -8.57 -19.80
N THR A 354 -1.18 -9.55 -20.25
CA THR A 354 -0.69 -10.75 -20.94
C THR A 354 -1.17 -10.78 -22.39
N TYR A 355 -0.32 -11.28 -23.28
CA TYR A 355 -0.67 -11.64 -24.64
C TYR A 355 -0.33 -13.11 -24.91
N ASN A 356 -1.34 -13.89 -25.30
CA ASN A 356 -1.16 -15.31 -25.63
C ASN A 356 -0.87 -15.47 -27.13
N TYR A 357 0.28 -16.04 -27.48
CA TYR A 357 0.70 -16.19 -28.88
C TYR A 357 -0.11 -17.23 -29.67
N GLU A 358 -0.81 -18.15 -29.01
CA GLU A 358 -1.61 -19.19 -29.66
C GLU A 358 -3.06 -18.74 -29.88
N THR A 359 -3.68 -18.11 -28.88
CA THR A 359 -5.08 -17.67 -28.95
C THR A 359 -5.23 -16.24 -29.48
N PHE A 360 -4.13 -15.48 -29.52
CA PHE A 360 -4.09 -14.05 -29.81
C PHE A 360 -4.95 -13.20 -28.85
N GLU A 361 -5.22 -13.72 -27.65
CA GLU A 361 -5.92 -13.00 -26.60
C GLU A 361 -4.98 -12.02 -25.90
N THR A 362 -5.43 -10.78 -25.75
CA THR A 362 -4.80 -9.78 -24.88
C THR A 362 -5.66 -9.61 -23.64
N LYS A 363 -5.09 -9.77 -22.45
CA LYS A 363 -5.80 -9.66 -21.17
C LYS A 363 -5.10 -8.67 -20.26
N ILE A 364 -5.82 -7.65 -19.79
CA ILE A 364 -5.39 -6.82 -18.66
C ILE A 364 -5.81 -7.54 -17.38
N PHE A 365 -4.85 -7.93 -16.57
CA PHE A 365 -5.07 -8.72 -15.35
C PHE A 365 -4.86 -7.90 -14.06
N ASP A 366 -4.15 -6.78 -14.14
CA ASP A 366 -4.04 -5.77 -13.08
C ASP A 366 -4.12 -4.38 -13.70
N PHE A 367 -4.89 -3.49 -13.08
CA PHE A 367 -4.90 -2.07 -13.42
C PHE A 367 -5.20 -1.24 -12.17
N ARG A 368 -4.29 -0.30 -11.84
CA ARG A 368 -4.46 0.64 -10.73
C ARG A 368 -4.13 2.08 -11.13
N GLY A 369 -4.77 3.01 -10.44
CA GLY A 369 -4.48 4.44 -10.50
C GLY A 369 -3.81 4.88 -9.20
N TYR A 370 -2.81 5.74 -9.33
CA TYR A 370 -2.15 6.38 -8.19
C TYR A 370 -2.67 7.80 -8.03
N HIS A 371 -2.92 8.21 -6.79
CA HIS A 371 -3.61 9.44 -6.47
C HIS A 371 -2.82 10.24 -5.42
N SER A 372 -2.72 11.55 -5.58
CA SER A 372 -1.87 12.41 -4.72
C SER A 372 -2.33 12.48 -3.26
N ASN A 373 -3.60 12.18 -2.99
CA ASN A 373 -4.22 12.31 -1.67
C ASN A 373 -4.69 10.99 -1.06
N PHE A 374 -4.34 9.83 -1.63
CA PHE A 374 -4.68 8.54 -1.03
C PHE A 374 -3.69 8.21 0.10
N GLN A 375 -4.19 8.12 1.32
CA GLN A 375 -3.41 7.90 2.52
C GLN A 375 -3.12 6.43 2.73
N GLU A 376 -1.92 6.14 3.21
CA GLU A 376 -1.53 4.82 3.69
C GLU A 376 -2.45 4.29 4.78
N SER A 377 -2.70 2.99 4.70
CA SER A 377 -3.21 2.22 5.82
C SER A 377 -2.31 2.42 7.04
N TYR A 378 -2.92 2.62 8.20
CA TYR A 378 -2.22 2.82 9.47
C TYR A 378 -1.34 4.08 9.59
N TYR A 379 -1.52 5.06 8.69
CA TYR A 379 -0.84 6.36 8.79
C TYR A 379 -1.09 7.03 10.15
N VAL A 380 -2.37 7.09 10.56
CA VAL A 380 -2.81 7.70 11.83
C VAL A 380 -3.11 6.65 12.90
N THR A 381 -3.95 5.66 12.58
CA THR A 381 -4.38 4.63 13.53
C THR A 381 -3.43 3.44 13.48
N PRO A 382 -2.81 3.03 14.59
CA PRO A 382 -1.86 1.92 14.57
C PRO A 382 -2.49 0.60 14.12
N ASN A 383 -1.71 -0.26 13.47
CA ASN A 383 -2.10 -1.63 13.18
C ASN A 383 -2.13 -2.45 14.46
N LYS A 384 -3.28 -3.04 14.79
CA LYS A 384 -3.47 -3.95 15.92
C LYS A 384 -3.88 -5.36 15.50
N GLU A 385 -3.95 -5.61 14.19
CA GLU A 385 -4.19 -6.93 13.60
C GLU A 385 -2.87 -7.68 13.44
N ARG A 386 -2.88 -9.01 13.57
CA ARG A 386 -1.65 -9.83 13.47
C ARG A 386 -0.96 -9.69 12.12
N GLU A 387 -1.74 -9.48 11.07
CA GLU A 387 -1.31 -9.37 9.68
C GLU A 387 -1.07 -7.92 9.30
N LEU A 388 -0.22 -7.70 8.30
CA LEU A 388 -0.05 -6.40 7.64
C LEU A 388 -0.90 -6.40 6.37
N SER A 389 -1.79 -5.42 6.20
CA SER A 389 -2.53 -5.20 4.95
C SER A 389 -2.31 -3.79 4.44
N ILE A 390 -1.42 -3.67 3.46
CA ILE A 390 -1.22 -2.48 2.64
C ILE A 390 -1.77 -2.80 1.25
N TYR A 391 -2.98 -2.32 0.97
CA TYR A 391 -3.68 -2.56 -0.28
C TYR A 391 -3.97 -1.24 -0.99
N ILE A 392 -3.39 -1.05 -2.18
CA ILE A 392 -3.69 0.12 -3.01
C ILE A 392 -4.89 -0.22 -3.90
N PRO A 393 -5.96 0.59 -3.95
CA PRO A 393 -7.17 0.27 -4.71
C PRO A 393 -6.92 -0.15 -6.17
N SER A 394 -7.65 -1.16 -6.62
CA SER A 394 -7.56 -1.70 -7.97
C SER A 394 -8.83 -1.46 -8.78
N TYR A 395 -8.67 -1.42 -10.10
CA TYR A 395 -9.78 -1.46 -11.06
C TYR A 395 -9.92 -2.86 -11.67
N PHE A 396 -8.78 -3.56 -11.82
CA PHE A 396 -8.66 -4.98 -12.14
C PHE A 396 -7.58 -5.57 -11.25
N ASP A 397 -7.82 -6.77 -10.73
CA ASP A 397 -6.94 -7.50 -9.82
C ASP A 397 -7.34 -8.98 -9.83
N GLU A 398 -6.79 -9.73 -10.79
CA GLU A 398 -7.12 -11.15 -10.99
C GLU A 398 -6.82 -12.03 -9.75
N ILE A 399 -5.88 -11.63 -8.88
CA ILE A 399 -5.59 -12.40 -7.66
C ILE A 399 -6.70 -12.25 -6.64
N ASN A 400 -7.16 -11.03 -6.43
CA ASN A 400 -8.24 -10.78 -5.48
C ASN A 400 -9.58 -11.32 -6.01
N ASN A 401 -9.82 -11.23 -7.32
CA ASN A 401 -11.01 -11.75 -7.97
C ASN A 401 -10.70 -12.16 -9.42
N THR A 402 -10.84 -13.46 -9.71
CA THR A 402 -10.50 -14.02 -11.04
C THR A 402 -11.34 -13.44 -12.18
N ASP A 403 -12.49 -12.86 -11.88
CA ASP A 403 -13.36 -12.21 -12.87
C ASP A 403 -12.99 -10.73 -13.10
N ASP A 404 -12.14 -10.12 -12.25
CA ASP A 404 -11.71 -8.74 -12.37
C ASP A 404 -10.54 -8.61 -13.36
N VAL A 405 -10.83 -8.97 -14.61
CA VAL A 405 -9.93 -8.89 -15.77
C VAL A 405 -10.61 -8.19 -16.95
N TRP A 406 -9.82 -7.74 -17.92
CA TRP A 406 -10.33 -7.24 -19.20
C TRP A 406 -9.66 -7.91 -20.39
N SER A 407 -10.37 -8.86 -21.01
CA SER A 407 -9.99 -9.47 -22.29
C SER A 407 -10.34 -8.55 -23.46
N ILE A 408 -9.36 -8.33 -24.33
CA ILE A 408 -9.45 -7.44 -25.50
C ILE A 408 -9.06 -8.21 -26.75
N SER A 409 -9.98 -8.31 -27.71
CA SER A 409 -9.78 -9.08 -28.95
C SER A 409 -9.25 -8.22 -30.10
N LEU A 410 -7.97 -7.81 -30.03
CA LEU A 410 -7.32 -7.02 -31.10
C LEU A 410 -6.62 -7.86 -32.17
N GLY A 411 -6.57 -9.19 -32.01
CA GLY A 411 -5.96 -10.10 -32.98
C GLY A 411 -4.45 -10.26 -32.77
N LYS A 412 -3.72 -10.56 -33.85
CA LYS A 412 -2.29 -10.88 -33.76
C LYS A 412 -1.49 -9.61 -33.46
N LEU A 413 -0.59 -9.65 -32.48
CA LEU A 413 0.39 -8.61 -32.21
C LEU A 413 1.37 -8.56 -33.39
N THR A 414 1.45 -7.42 -34.06
CA THR A 414 2.31 -7.21 -35.23
C THR A 414 3.56 -6.42 -34.91
N GLU A 415 3.46 -5.49 -33.96
CA GLU A 415 4.55 -4.61 -33.57
C GLU A 415 4.36 -4.16 -32.11
N SER A 416 5.46 -4.07 -31.37
CA SER A 416 5.53 -3.42 -30.05
C SER A 416 6.68 -2.42 -30.12
N LYS A 417 6.36 -1.13 -30.01
CA LYS A 417 7.32 -0.02 -30.11
C LYS A 417 7.28 0.79 -28.84
N ARG A 418 8.46 1.15 -28.36
CA ARG A 418 8.60 1.91 -27.13
C ARG A 418 9.51 3.12 -27.33
N ASN A 419 9.22 4.16 -26.55
CA ASN A 419 10.14 5.25 -26.28
C ASN A 419 10.10 5.56 -24.77
N ASP A 420 10.81 6.61 -24.34
CA ASP A 420 10.92 6.98 -22.92
C ASP A 420 9.59 7.31 -22.23
N GLN A 421 8.53 7.61 -22.99
CA GLN A 421 7.25 8.09 -22.46
C GLN A 421 6.06 7.19 -22.80
N GLU A 422 6.14 6.41 -23.87
CA GLU A 422 5.01 5.67 -24.42
C GLU A 422 5.39 4.24 -24.84
N LEU A 423 4.44 3.32 -24.68
CA LEU A 423 4.47 1.98 -25.26
C LEU A 423 3.29 1.85 -26.23
N ASN A 424 3.57 1.58 -27.50
CA ASN A 424 2.56 1.35 -28.53
C ASN A 424 2.61 -0.11 -29.00
N MET A 425 1.52 -0.83 -28.75
CA MET A 425 1.31 -2.20 -29.21
C MET A 425 0.32 -2.19 -30.36
N VAL A 426 0.76 -2.57 -31.56
CA VAL A 426 -0.05 -2.61 -32.77
C VAL A 426 -0.46 -4.05 -33.06
N PHE A 427 -1.75 -4.25 -33.28
CA PHE A 427 -2.37 -5.53 -33.58
C PHE A 427 -3.10 -5.48 -34.93
N THR A 428 -3.49 -6.66 -35.45
CA THR A 428 -4.19 -6.73 -36.75
C THR A 428 -5.54 -6.02 -36.79
N LYS A 429 -6.20 -5.78 -35.65
CA LYS A 429 -7.53 -5.13 -35.57
C LYS A 429 -7.54 -3.84 -34.74
N GLY A 430 -6.38 -3.36 -34.28
CA GLY A 430 -6.33 -2.18 -33.41
C GLY A 430 -4.96 -1.95 -32.79
N GLU A 431 -4.91 -1.06 -31.80
CA GLU A 431 -3.67 -0.74 -31.08
C GLU A 431 -3.97 -0.39 -29.62
N ILE A 432 -2.99 -0.62 -28.75
CA ILE A 432 -3.00 -0.16 -27.36
C ILE A 432 -1.81 0.76 -27.18
N ILE A 433 -2.08 2.00 -26.80
CA ILE A 433 -1.07 3.02 -26.55
C ILE A 433 -1.11 3.36 -25.07
N PHE A 434 -0.04 3.04 -24.36
CA PHE A 434 0.18 3.45 -22.98
C PHE A 434 1.03 4.71 -22.94
N GLY A 435 0.58 5.72 -22.21
CA GLY A 435 1.33 6.94 -21.93
C GLY A 435 1.39 7.23 -20.44
N ARG A 436 2.00 8.36 -20.09
CA ARG A 436 2.33 8.72 -18.70
C ARG A 436 1.13 8.80 -17.76
N ASP A 437 -0.01 9.30 -18.22
CA ASP A 437 -1.19 9.59 -17.39
C ASP A 437 -2.45 8.85 -17.85
N LYS A 438 -2.37 8.11 -18.95
CA LYS A 438 -3.51 7.52 -19.63
C LYS A 438 -3.09 6.41 -20.58
N PHE A 439 -4.06 5.61 -20.99
CA PHE A 439 -3.90 4.69 -22.09
C PHE A 439 -5.09 4.75 -23.04
N LEU A 440 -4.85 4.37 -24.28
CA LEU A 440 -5.81 4.40 -25.38
C LEU A 440 -5.88 3.03 -26.02
N ILE A 441 -7.09 2.47 -26.09
CA ILE A 441 -7.35 1.23 -26.83
C ILE A 441 -8.13 1.60 -28.09
N LYS A 442 -7.56 1.38 -29.26
CA LYS A 442 -8.23 1.53 -30.57
C LYS A 442 -8.65 0.17 -31.11
N GLY A 443 -9.78 0.15 -31.83
CA GLY A 443 -10.35 -1.09 -32.37
C GLY A 443 -11.32 -1.82 -31.44
N SER A 444 -11.54 -1.30 -30.22
CA SER A 444 -12.61 -1.73 -29.30
C SER A 444 -13.40 -0.52 -28.78
N ASN A 445 -14.71 -0.68 -28.63
CA ASN A 445 -15.63 0.32 -28.08
C ASN A 445 -16.33 -0.14 -26.78
N GLU A 446 -16.01 -1.36 -26.33
CA GLU A 446 -16.57 -1.94 -25.12
C GLU A 446 -15.75 -1.49 -23.91
N VAL A 447 -16.40 -0.82 -22.96
CA VAL A 447 -15.79 -0.40 -21.70
C VAL A 447 -16.42 -1.24 -20.59
N PRO A 448 -15.63 -1.99 -19.80
CA PRO A 448 -16.13 -2.69 -18.63
C PRO A 448 -16.89 -1.74 -17.68
N ASN A 449 -18.02 -2.21 -17.14
CA ASN A 449 -18.87 -1.40 -16.26
C ASN A 449 -18.11 -0.87 -15.04
N ILE A 450 -17.16 -1.65 -14.52
CA ILE A 450 -16.31 -1.27 -13.39
C ILE A 450 -15.51 0.01 -13.70
N LEU A 451 -14.98 0.15 -14.92
CA LEU A 451 -14.26 1.35 -15.34
C LEU A 451 -15.21 2.52 -15.63
N ALA A 452 -16.28 2.25 -16.37
CA ALA A 452 -17.23 3.27 -16.82
C ALA A 452 -17.92 4.02 -15.67
N LYS A 453 -18.11 3.34 -14.53
CA LYS A 453 -18.77 3.89 -13.33
C LYS A 453 -17.79 4.28 -12.22
N ASN A 454 -16.48 4.06 -12.40
CA ASN A 454 -15.52 4.33 -11.33
C ASN A 454 -15.36 5.84 -11.10
N PRO A 455 -15.58 6.36 -9.88
CA PRO A 455 -15.44 7.78 -9.61
C PRO A 455 -13.99 8.28 -9.68
N ASN A 456 -13.00 7.39 -9.66
CA ASN A 456 -11.57 7.71 -9.69
C ASN A 456 -10.95 7.64 -11.09
N LEU A 457 -11.74 7.29 -12.12
CA LEU A 457 -11.31 7.26 -13.52
C LEU A 457 -12.01 8.35 -14.34
N MET A 458 -11.35 8.78 -15.40
CA MET A 458 -11.99 9.43 -16.54
C MET A 458 -11.94 8.47 -17.73
N VAL A 459 -13.10 8.16 -18.29
CA VAL A 459 -13.22 7.33 -19.49
C VAL A 459 -13.84 8.17 -20.60
N ARG A 460 -13.14 8.30 -21.72
CA ARG A 460 -13.58 9.08 -22.90
C ARG A 460 -13.67 8.16 -24.11
N LYS A 461 -14.89 7.95 -24.61
CA LYS A 461 -15.12 7.29 -25.90
C LYS A 461 -14.76 8.26 -27.03
N LYS A 462 -13.75 7.91 -27.82
CA LYS A 462 -13.33 8.61 -29.04
C LYS A 462 -13.91 7.90 -30.27
N LEU A 463 -13.85 8.55 -31.44
CA LEU A 463 -14.33 7.98 -32.71
C LEU A 463 -13.71 6.61 -33.04
N THR A 464 -12.45 6.39 -32.66
CA THR A 464 -11.67 5.21 -33.04
C THR A 464 -11.22 4.36 -31.85
N GLY A 465 -11.72 4.62 -30.63
CA GLY A 465 -11.27 3.91 -29.44
C GLY A 465 -11.68 4.52 -28.10
N ILE A 466 -11.10 4.01 -27.02
CA ILE A 466 -11.40 4.41 -25.64
C ILE A 466 -10.13 4.94 -24.99
N GLU A 467 -10.17 6.18 -24.50
CA GLU A 467 -9.12 6.76 -23.65
C GLU A 467 -9.52 6.64 -22.17
N ILE A 468 -8.61 6.13 -21.34
CA ILE A 468 -8.79 5.95 -19.91
C ILE A 468 -7.63 6.61 -19.18
N SER A 469 -7.93 7.42 -18.17
CA SER A 469 -6.94 8.07 -17.32
C SER A 469 -7.41 8.09 -15.87
N PRO A 470 -6.58 7.71 -14.88
CA PRO A 470 -6.87 8.00 -13.48
C PRO A 470 -7.02 9.50 -13.23
N LYS A 471 -7.87 9.87 -12.27
CA LYS A 471 -7.93 11.23 -11.77
C LYS A 471 -6.74 11.49 -10.83
N ASP A 472 -6.31 12.75 -10.74
CA ASP A 472 -5.15 13.09 -9.89
C ASP A 472 -5.42 12.83 -8.40
N ALA A 473 -6.65 13.11 -7.95
CA ALA A 473 -7.08 12.89 -6.58
C ALA A 473 -8.09 11.74 -6.47
N TRP A 474 -8.00 10.99 -5.38
CA TRP A 474 -9.00 10.05 -4.92
C TRP A 474 -10.32 10.78 -4.62
N VAL A 475 -11.44 10.09 -4.80
CA VAL A 475 -12.79 10.63 -4.64
C VAL A 475 -13.06 11.25 -3.27
N ILE A 476 -12.35 10.78 -2.24
CA ILE A 476 -12.41 11.32 -0.87
C ILE A 476 -11.05 11.87 -0.49
N ASP A 477 -11.05 13.00 0.21
CA ASP A 477 -9.85 13.65 0.72
C ASP A 477 -9.08 12.77 1.73
N ARG A 478 -7.80 13.08 1.96
CA ARG A 478 -6.93 12.39 2.92
C ARG A 478 -7.52 12.39 4.34
N ASN A 479 -8.29 13.41 4.70
CA ASN A 479 -9.00 13.48 5.98
C ASN A 479 -10.24 12.57 6.06
N GLY A 480 -10.44 11.67 5.10
CA GLY A 480 -11.55 10.74 5.03
C GLY A 480 -12.88 11.39 4.67
N TYR A 481 -13.93 10.57 4.64
CA TYR A 481 -15.28 11.03 4.40
C TYR A 481 -15.88 11.52 5.73
N VAL A 482 -15.93 12.84 5.89
CA VAL A 482 -16.49 13.49 7.07
C VAL A 482 -17.94 13.91 6.84
N PHE A 483 -18.83 13.51 7.74
CA PHE A 483 -20.23 13.93 7.71
C PHE A 483 -20.75 14.30 9.09
N LYS A 484 -21.74 15.19 9.12
CA LYS A 484 -22.36 15.68 10.35
C LYS A 484 -23.60 14.87 10.69
N ASP A 485 -23.68 14.35 11.92
CA ASP A 485 -24.85 13.64 12.43
C ASP A 485 -25.02 13.88 13.93
N LEU A 486 -26.16 13.47 14.48
CA LEU A 486 -26.47 13.54 15.90
C LEU A 486 -25.46 12.76 16.72
N THR A 487 -25.08 13.29 17.89
CA THR A 487 -24.27 12.57 18.88
C THR A 487 -24.96 11.27 19.31
N ASP A 488 -24.21 10.31 19.83
CA ASP A 488 -24.75 9.07 20.40
C ASP A 488 -25.76 9.36 21.52
N ILE A 489 -25.46 10.34 22.37
CA ILE A 489 -26.36 10.80 23.44
C ILE A 489 -27.69 11.32 22.87
N ALA A 490 -27.63 12.22 21.88
CA ALA A 490 -28.83 12.80 21.29
C ALA A 490 -29.64 11.75 20.50
N THR A 491 -28.96 10.85 19.80
CA THR A 491 -29.56 9.72 19.08
C THR A 491 -30.33 8.84 20.06
N ARG A 492 -29.70 8.43 21.16
CA ARG A 492 -30.31 7.61 22.20
C ARG A 492 -31.50 8.32 22.87
N GLU A 493 -31.40 9.61 23.12
CA GLU A 493 -32.48 10.39 23.74
C GLU A 493 -33.72 10.48 22.82
N LEU A 494 -33.52 10.69 21.52
CA LEU A 494 -34.63 10.70 20.55
C LEU A 494 -35.27 9.31 20.38
N MET A 495 -34.49 8.24 20.46
CA MET A 495 -34.98 6.87 20.33
C MET A 495 -35.70 6.35 21.59
N ARG A 496 -35.68 7.10 22.71
CA ARG A 496 -36.48 6.74 23.89
C ARG A 496 -37.96 6.85 23.57
N LYS A 497 -38.73 5.79 23.90
CA LYS A 497 -40.19 5.73 23.68
C LYS A 497 -40.95 6.96 24.20
N ARG A 498 -40.55 7.48 25.37
CA ARG A 498 -41.15 8.70 25.97
C ARG A 498 -40.93 9.93 25.09
N THR A 499 -39.69 10.15 24.63
CA THR A 499 -39.31 11.29 23.79
C THR A 499 -40.00 11.19 22.44
N LEU A 500 -40.00 10.00 21.83
CA LEU A 500 -40.71 9.74 20.57
C LEU A 500 -42.21 10.05 20.70
N GLY A 501 -42.85 9.60 21.79
CA GLY A 501 -44.25 9.90 22.10
C GLY A 501 -44.53 11.39 22.24
N LEU A 502 -43.67 12.12 22.96
CA LEU A 502 -43.79 13.58 23.10
C LEU A 502 -43.65 14.30 21.75
N VAL A 503 -42.64 13.94 20.95
CA VAL A 503 -42.41 14.53 19.62
C VAL A 503 -43.63 14.30 18.71
N LEU A 504 -44.22 13.10 18.72
CA LEU A 504 -45.44 12.80 17.95
C LEU A 504 -46.62 13.66 18.40
N VAL A 505 -46.84 13.81 19.71
CA VAL A 505 -47.92 14.65 20.26
C VAL A 505 -47.73 16.11 19.86
N PHE A 506 -46.53 16.67 20.06
CA PHE A 506 -46.24 18.06 19.68
C PHE A 506 -46.37 18.28 18.17
N THR A 507 -45.92 17.34 17.35
CA THR A 507 -46.04 17.44 15.87
C THR A 507 -47.50 17.41 15.44
N SER A 508 -48.32 16.53 16.01
CA SER A 508 -49.76 16.46 15.73
C SER A 508 -50.50 17.72 16.16
N LEU A 509 -50.21 18.25 17.36
CA LEU A 509 -50.74 19.53 17.83
C LEU A 509 -50.33 20.68 16.91
N PHE A 510 -49.06 20.74 16.51
CA PHE A 510 -48.56 21.77 15.60
C PHE A 510 -49.27 21.75 14.24
N LEU A 511 -49.44 20.57 13.65
CA LEU A 511 -50.14 20.39 12.37
C LEU A 511 -51.63 20.77 12.47
N SER A 512 -52.32 20.35 13.53
CA SER A 512 -53.74 20.68 13.75
C SER A 512 -53.97 22.18 13.95
N LEU A 513 -53.12 22.86 14.73
CA LEU A 513 -53.15 24.31 14.90
C LEU A 513 -52.88 25.04 13.58
N GLY A 514 -51.89 24.59 12.81
CA GLY A 514 -51.59 25.14 11.48
C GLY A 514 -52.78 25.00 10.52
N PHE A 515 -53.42 23.84 10.50
CA PHE A 515 -54.62 23.60 9.70
C PHE A 515 -55.80 24.50 10.13
N GLY A 516 -55.99 24.70 11.43
CA GLY A 516 -56.98 25.63 11.97
C GLY A 516 -56.76 27.08 11.50
N VAL A 517 -55.51 27.54 11.45
CA VAL A 517 -55.17 28.88 10.92
C VAL A 517 -55.47 28.98 9.42
N ILE A 518 -55.16 27.93 8.64
CA ILE A 518 -55.46 27.86 7.20
C ILE A 518 -56.97 27.94 6.95
N LEU A 519 -57.78 27.24 7.74
CA LEU A 519 -59.25 27.22 7.62
C LEU A 519 -59.94 28.46 8.22
N SER A 520 -59.23 29.31 8.96
CA SER A 520 -59.82 30.49 9.60
C SER A 520 -60.33 31.55 8.59
N LYS A 521 -61.28 32.41 9.02
CA LYS A 521 -61.83 33.51 8.21
C LYS A 521 -60.93 34.76 8.15
N ILE A 522 -59.69 34.69 8.63
CA ILE A 522 -58.79 35.85 8.73
C ILE A 522 -58.20 36.19 7.35
N SER A 523 -57.93 37.47 7.08
CA SER A 523 -57.28 37.94 5.84
C SER A 523 -55.97 37.18 5.54
N GLN A 524 -55.66 36.96 4.26
CA GLN A 524 -54.47 36.21 3.83
C GLN A 524 -53.15 36.74 4.43
N ARG A 525 -52.95 38.07 4.50
CA ARG A 525 -51.76 38.67 5.12
C ARG A 525 -51.57 38.26 6.59
N LYS A 526 -52.66 38.21 7.36
CA LYS A 526 -52.63 37.81 8.78
C LYS A 526 -52.42 36.30 8.94
N LYS A 527 -52.97 35.46 8.05
CA LYS A 527 -52.67 34.01 8.04
C LYS A 527 -51.18 33.76 7.84
N LEU A 528 -50.59 34.44 6.86
CA LEU A 528 -49.16 34.32 6.57
C LEU A 528 -48.30 34.75 7.76
N LEU A 529 -48.66 35.85 8.42
CA LEU A 529 -48.00 36.31 9.66
C LEU A 529 -48.10 35.29 10.78
N VAL A 530 -49.30 34.76 11.08
CA VAL A 530 -49.49 33.79 12.16
C VAL A 530 -48.74 32.48 11.88
N LEU A 531 -48.81 31.96 10.65
CA LEU A 531 -48.06 30.76 10.26
C LEU A 531 -46.54 31.00 10.33
N SER A 532 -46.06 32.18 9.93
CA SER A 532 -44.64 32.54 10.06
C SER A 532 -44.21 32.58 11.52
N PHE A 533 -45.01 33.21 12.41
CA PHE A 533 -44.76 33.22 13.85
C PHE A 533 -44.85 31.83 14.50
N MET A 534 -45.65 30.91 13.94
CA MET A 534 -45.69 29.53 14.39
C MET A 534 -44.48 28.73 13.93
N ILE A 535 -43.96 28.94 12.72
CA ILE A 535 -42.89 28.14 12.13
C ILE A 535 -41.50 28.63 12.53
N ILE A 536 -41.28 29.96 12.57
CA ILE A 536 -39.95 30.54 12.79
C ILE A 536 -39.35 30.15 14.14
N PRO A 537 -40.04 30.29 15.30
CA PRO A 537 -39.43 29.94 16.58
C PRO A 537 -39.09 28.45 16.73
N PRO A 538 -39.97 27.48 16.39
CA PRO A 538 -39.63 26.06 16.41
C PRO A 538 -38.51 25.70 15.45
N THR A 539 -38.47 26.28 14.24
CA THR A 539 -37.37 26.01 13.31
C THR A 539 -36.04 26.54 13.82
N LEU A 540 -36.00 27.74 14.42
CA LEU A 540 -34.82 28.27 15.09
C LEU A 540 -34.40 27.40 16.30
N PHE A 541 -35.37 26.96 17.10
CA PHE A 541 -35.12 26.08 18.24
C PHE A 541 -34.57 24.72 17.80
N ILE A 542 -35.20 24.06 16.82
CA ILE A 542 -34.77 22.77 16.26
C ILE A 542 -33.39 22.90 15.65
N ASN A 543 -33.13 23.96 14.87
CA ASN A 543 -31.81 24.19 14.31
C ASN A 543 -30.77 24.39 15.42
N ASN A 544 -31.02 25.23 16.41
CA ASN A 544 -30.11 25.43 17.54
C ASN A 544 -29.89 24.14 18.34
N TRP A 545 -30.93 23.36 18.57
CA TRP A 545 -30.84 22.05 19.23
C TRP A 545 -30.00 21.09 18.39
N TYR A 546 -30.25 20.99 17.08
CA TYR A 546 -29.50 20.14 16.15
C TYR A 546 -28.02 20.54 16.14
N GLN A 547 -27.69 21.83 15.98
CA GLN A 547 -26.29 22.28 15.99
C GLN A 547 -25.57 21.96 17.30
N LYS A 548 -26.26 22.03 18.45
CA LYS A 548 -25.69 21.67 19.77
C LYS A 548 -25.55 20.17 20.01
N ASN A 549 -26.32 19.35 19.28
CA ASN A 549 -26.43 17.91 19.49
C ASN A 549 -25.88 17.10 18.30
N THR A 550 -25.05 17.72 17.48
CA THR A 550 -24.42 17.09 16.33
C THR A 550 -22.92 17.23 16.39
N MET A 551 -22.23 16.27 15.79
CA MET A 551 -20.79 16.27 15.63
C MET A 551 -20.41 15.73 14.26
N ASN A 552 -19.17 15.97 13.87
CA ASN A 552 -18.59 15.39 12.67
C ASN A 552 -18.11 13.97 12.98
N TYR A 553 -18.43 13.04 12.09
CA TYR A 553 -17.98 11.65 12.11
C TYR A 553 -17.06 11.37 10.94
N TYR A 554 -16.10 10.48 11.17
CA TYR A 554 -15.06 10.09 10.22
C TYR A 554 -15.29 8.68 9.64
N VAL A 555 -14.95 8.50 8.38
CA VAL A 555 -14.90 7.21 7.65
C VAL A 555 -13.63 7.23 6.80
N SER A 556 -12.78 6.20 6.90
CA SER A 556 -11.49 6.17 6.22
C SER A 556 -11.62 6.00 4.70
N GLN A 557 -10.58 6.39 3.96
CA GLN A 557 -10.53 6.15 2.51
C GLN A 557 -10.59 4.65 2.17
N ALA A 558 -10.01 3.78 3.01
CA ALA A 558 -10.06 2.33 2.84
C ALA A 558 -11.47 1.74 3.05
N GLU A 559 -12.27 2.27 3.99
CA GLU A 559 -13.69 1.90 4.08
C GLU A 559 -14.45 2.30 2.80
N ILE A 560 -14.17 3.49 2.26
CA ILE A 560 -14.82 3.98 1.04
C ILE A 560 -14.44 3.12 -0.16
N ASP A 561 -13.17 2.73 -0.27
CA ASP A 561 -12.68 1.79 -1.28
C ASP A 561 -13.45 0.46 -1.24
N ALA A 562 -13.56 -0.18 -0.07
CA ALA A 562 -14.37 -1.40 0.09
C ALA A 562 -15.83 -1.17 -0.35
N LEU A 563 -16.43 -0.05 0.05
CA LEU A 563 -17.81 0.29 -0.34
C LEU A 563 -17.96 0.58 -1.84
N LEU A 564 -16.95 1.10 -2.51
CA LEU A 564 -16.94 1.23 -3.97
C LEU A 564 -16.92 -0.17 -4.63
N ASN A 565 -16.13 -1.11 -4.12
CA ASN A 565 -16.16 -2.50 -4.57
C ASN A 565 -17.57 -3.10 -4.41
N LEU A 566 -18.16 -2.94 -3.21
CA LEU A 566 -19.52 -3.40 -2.92
C LEU A 566 -20.56 -2.80 -3.89
N SER A 567 -20.41 -1.53 -4.26
CA SER A 567 -21.36 -0.83 -5.15
C SER A 567 -21.48 -1.39 -6.56
N THR A 568 -20.53 -2.22 -6.97
CA THR A 568 -20.54 -2.89 -8.27
C THR A 568 -21.22 -4.26 -8.22
N LYS A 569 -21.56 -4.76 -7.03
CA LYS A 569 -22.11 -6.11 -6.84
C LYS A 569 -23.63 -6.14 -7.08
N PRO A 570 -24.21 -7.33 -7.36
CA PRO A 570 -25.65 -7.47 -7.57
C PRO A 570 -26.49 -6.96 -6.40
N PRO A 571 -27.69 -6.38 -6.64
CA PRO A 571 -28.57 -5.86 -5.59
C PRO A 571 -28.81 -6.87 -4.45
N GLY A 572 -28.81 -6.38 -3.22
CA GLY A 572 -28.89 -7.21 -2.01
C GLY A 572 -28.83 -6.35 -0.75
N LYS A 573 -29.29 -6.87 0.38
CA LYS A 573 -29.21 -6.18 1.68
C LYS A 573 -27.84 -6.42 2.33
N VAL A 574 -27.32 -5.40 3.01
CA VAL A 574 -26.05 -5.46 3.73
C VAL A 574 -26.32 -5.50 5.23
N LEU A 575 -25.89 -6.56 5.88
CA LEU A 575 -25.87 -6.66 7.33
C LEU A 575 -24.72 -5.81 7.90
N VAL A 576 -25.07 -4.90 8.81
CA VAL A 576 -24.10 -4.11 9.60
C VAL A 576 -24.31 -4.38 11.09
N TYR A 577 -23.22 -4.40 11.86
CA TYR A 577 -23.31 -4.63 13.30
C TYR A 577 -23.97 -3.43 14.00
N GLY A 578 -25.07 -3.69 14.68
CA GLY A 578 -25.93 -2.67 15.30
C GLY A 578 -25.55 -2.30 16.72
N ARG A 579 -24.27 -1.99 17.00
CA ARG A 579 -23.78 -1.67 18.35
C ARG A 579 -22.87 -0.45 18.37
N GLU A 580 -22.99 0.36 19.43
CA GLU A 580 -22.05 1.46 19.73
C GLU A 580 -20.80 0.90 20.43
N CYS A 581 -19.62 1.45 20.11
CA CYS A 581 -18.44 1.19 20.92
C CYS A 581 -18.36 2.18 22.09
N LEU A 582 -18.60 1.68 23.29
CA LEU A 582 -18.46 2.45 24.53
C LEU A 582 -17.00 2.40 24.98
N GLY A 583 -16.36 3.57 25.08
CA GLY A 583 -14.98 3.69 25.56
C GLY A 583 -13.90 3.39 24.52
N CYS A 584 -14.24 3.15 23.24
CA CYS A 584 -13.23 3.08 22.19
C CYS A 584 -12.48 4.41 22.09
N GLU A 585 -11.16 4.34 22.18
CA GLU A 585 -10.25 5.43 21.84
C GLU A 585 -10.07 5.52 20.32
N TRP A 586 -9.80 6.72 19.80
CA TRP A 586 -9.46 6.91 18.39
C TRP A 586 -8.35 7.94 18.25
N ALA A 587 -7.46 7.70 17.28
CA ALA A 587 -6.37 8.61 16.93
C ALA A 587 -6.76 9.62 15.83
N THR A 588 -7.92 9.40 15.17
CA THR A 588 -8.37 10.22 14.04
C THR A 588 -8.85 11.61 14.48
N PRO A 589 -8.78 12.64 13.61
CA PRO A 589 -9.21 14.00 13.96
C PRO A 589 -10.68 14.11 14.38
N GLN A 590 -11.55 13.23 13.88
CA GLN A 590 -12.93 13.08 14.31
C GLN A 590 -13.23 11.64 14.70
N LYS A 591 -14.26 11.45 15.52
CA LYS A 591 -14.69 10.13 15.98
C LYS A 591 -15.10 9.24 14.79
N PRO A 592 -14.58 8.00 14.68
CA PRO A 592 -15.05 7.05 13.67
C PRO A 592 -16.56 6.83 13.76
N ALA A 593 -17.26 6.90 12.62
CA ALA A 593 -18.71 6.81 12.54
C ALA A 593 -19.26 5.51 13.17
N VAL A 594 -18.52 4.42 12.97
CA VAL A 594 -18.81 3.11 13.55
C VAL A 594 -18.90 3.12 15.08
N PHE A 595 -18.08 3.90 15.78
CA PHE A 595 -18.06 3.90 17.25
C PHE A 595 -19.36 4.45 17.84
N SER A 596 -20.12 5.23 17.06
CA SER A 596 -21.45 5.73 17.41
C SER A 596 -22.58 5.03 16.64
N ASN A 597 -22.31 3.86 16.05
CA ASN A 597 -23.26 3.08 15.24
C ASN A 597 -23.89 3.90 14.09
N LYS A 598 -23.12 4.84 13.51
CA LYS A 598 -23.56 5.69 12.39
C LYS A 598 -23.18 5.05 11.06
N ARG A 599 -24.04 4.20 10.50
CA ARG A 599 -23.71 3.40 9.29
C ARG A 599 -24.37 3.86 7.99
N SER A 600 -24.97 5.06 7.96
CA SER A 600 -25.62 5.59 6.74
C SER A 600 -24.68 5.73 5.54
N TYR A 601 -23.37 5.87 5.78
CA TYR A 601 -22.35 5.92 4.74
C TYR A 601 -22.24 4.60 3.96
N VAL A 602 -22.48 3.45 4.61
CA VAL A 602 -22.46 2.11 3.98
C VAL A 602 -23.51 2.04 2.88
N GLN A 603 -24.74 2.48 3.16
CA GLN A 603 -25.79 2.55 2.15
C GLN A 603 -25.48 3.56 1.04
N ARG A 604 -24.93 4.73 1.41
CA ARG A 604 -24.62 5.82 0.46
C ARG A 604 -23.57 5.42 -0.58
N TRP A 605 -22.48 4.82 -0.12
CA TRP A 605 -21.33 4.48 -0.94
C TRP A 605 -21.45 3.08 -1.52
N GLY A 606 -21.91 2.12 -0.71
CA GLY A 606 -22.18 0.75 -1.15
C GLY A 606 -23.36 0.64 -2.10
N LYS A 607 -24.30 1.59 -2.17
CA LYS A 607 -25.50 1.51 -3.03
C LYS A 607 -26.43 0.33 -2.76
N HIS A 608 -26.34 -0.24 -1.56
CA HIS A 608 -27.21 -1.32 -1.08
C HIS A 608 -28.00 -0.88 0.17
N PRO A 609 -29.26 -1.33 0.33
CA PRO A 609 -29.98 -1.13 1.59
C PRO A 609 -29.26 -1.84 2.75
N ILE A 610 -29.20 -1.19 3.92
CA ILE A 610 -28.55 -1.74 5.11
C ILE A 610 -29.57 -2.27 6.12
N VAL A 611 -29.17 -3.30 6.86
CA VAL A 611 -29.92 -3.87 7.98
C VAL A 611 -29.02 -3.90 9.21
N TYR A 612 -29.44 -3.22 10.27
CA TYR A 612 -28.75 -3.24 11.56
C TYR A 612 -29.18 -4.46 12.36
N ASN A 613 -28.22 -5.24 12.85
CA ASN A 613 -28.50 -6.33 13.78
C ASN A 613 -27.30 -6.55 14.69
N SER A 614 -27.50 -6.63 16.01
CA SER A 614 -26.46 -7.05 16.96
C SER A 614 -26.53 -8.54 17.28
N SER A 615 -27.73 -9.10 17.20
CA SER A 615 -28.09 -10.41 17.70
C SER A 615 -27.52 -11.60 16.89
N VAL A 616 -27.11 -11.37 15.64
CA VAL A 616 -26.36 -12.30 14.79
C VAL A 616 -24.90 -12.35 15.26
N PHE A 617 -24.26 -11.19 15.41
CA PHE A 617 -22.86 -11.04 15.86
C PHE A 617 -22.64 -11.50 17.31
N GLU A 618 -23.67 -11.37 18.17
CA GLU A 618 -23.61 -11.73 19.59
C GLU A 618 -24.22 -13.12 19.90
N ALA A 619 -24.56 -13.88 18.86
CA ALA A 619 -25.18 -15.19 19.04
C ALA A 619 -24.24 -16.15 19.80
N GLN A 620 -24.80 -16.86 20.76
CA GLN A 620 -24.04 -17.78 21.64
C GLN A 620 -23.69 -19.11 20.95
N ASN A 621 -24.38 -19.45 19.87
CA ASN A 621 -24.10 -20.64 19.08
C ASN A 621 -24.47 -20.44 17.61
N GLN A 622 -23.87 -21.27 16.77
CA GLN A 622 -24.02 -21.27 15.32
C GLN A 622 -25.48 -21.37 14.85
N GLN A 623 -26.27 -22.27 15.42
CA GLN A 623 -27.65 -22.50 14.97
C GLN A 623 -28.51 -21.24 15.16
N VAL A 624 -28.33 -20.56 16.29
CA VAL A 624 -29.03 -19.30 16.59
C VAL A 624 -28.54 -18.18 15.66
N ALA A 625 -27.24 -18.10 15.41
CA ALA A 625 -26.65 -17.11 14.51
C ALA A 625 -27.21 -17.26 13.08
N ARG A 626 -27.18 -18.49 12.55
CA ARG A 626 -27.65 -18.82 11.21
C ARG A 626 -29.14 -18.54 11.05
N ARG A 627 -29.98 -19.03 11.98
CA ARG A 627 -31.44 -18.77 11.92
C ARG A 627 -31.74 -17.27 11.90
N LYS A 628 -31.10 -16.49 12.79
CA LYS A 628 -31.28 -15.04 12.83
C LYS A 628 -30.74 -14.35 11.57
N PHE A 629 -29.65 -14.86 10.99
CA PHE A 629 -29.08 -14.32 9.77
C PHE A 629 -30.03 -14.56 8.58
N ASP A 630 -30.56 -15.77 8.44
CA ASP A 630 -31.51 -16.15 7.41
C ASP A 630 -32.80 -15.29 7.46
N GLU A 631 -33.28 -14.97 8.67
CA GLU A 631 -34.44 -14.09 8.88
C GLU A 631 -34.27 -12.66 8.32
N LEU A 632 -33.04 -12.16 8.20
CA LEU A 632 -32.77 -10.81 7.69
C LEU A 632 -32.81 -10.74 6.16
N ASN A 633 -32.64 -11.89 5.49
CA ASN A 633 -32.46 -12.00 4.05
C ASN A 633 -31.36 -11.04 3.55
N ALA A 634 -30.21 -11.06 4.24
CA ALA A 634 -29.03 -10.29 3.87
C ALA A 634 -28.21 -11.04 2.82
N SER A 635 -27.74 -10.33 1.80
CA SER A 635 -26.87 -10.89 0.76
C SER A 635 -25.39 -10.68 1.06
N TYR A 636 -25.10 -9.64 1.87
CA TYR A 636 -23.75 -9.24 2.22
C TYR A 636 -23.63 -8.95 3.71
N ILE A 637 -22.41 -9.08 4.25
CA ILE A 637 -22.02 -8.61 5.58
C ILE A 637 -20.89 -7.60 5.41
N TYR A 638 -21.01 -6.44 6.06
CA TYR A 638 -19.96 -5.42 6.11
C TYR A 638 -19.39 -5.32 7.52
N ILE A 639 -18.06 -5.44 7.61
CA ILE A 639 -17.26 -5.45 8.83
C ILE A 639 -16.33 -4.25 8.83
N THR A 640 -16.11 -3.62 9.98
CA THR A 640 -15.21 -2.48 10.13
C THR A 640 -14.10 -2.72 11.15
N LYS A 641 -12.91 -2.19 10.87
CA LYS A 641 -11.67 -2.38 11.64
C LYS A 641 -10.98 -1.03 11.90
N TYR A 642 -10.72 -0.71 13.17
CA TYR A 642 -10.07 0.52 13.63
C TYR A 642 -9.27 0.28 14.92
N GLY A 643 -7.95 0.18 14.82
CA GLY A 643 -7.10 -0.07 15.99
C GLY A 643 -7.60 -1.28 16.77
N ASP A 644 -7.89 -1.11 18.06
CA ASP A 644 -8.40 -2.19 18.91
C ASP A 644 -9.88 -2.55 18.65
N TYR A 645 -10.62 -1.71 17.92
CA TYR A 645 -12.00 -2.00 17.54
C TYR A 645 -12.04 -2.76 16.21
N VAL A 646 -12.20 -4.08 16.29
CA VAL A 646 -12.33 -4.95 15.13
C VAL A 646 -13.64 -5.73 15.22
N GLU A 647 -14.56 -5.43 14.31
CA GLU A 647 -15.74 -6.27 14.11
C GLU A 647 -15.34 -7.59 13.48
N LYS A 648 -16.07 -8.67 13.77
CA LYS A 648 -15.81 -9.99 13.21
C LYS A 648 -17.11 -10.65 12.82
N VAL A 649 -17.07 -11.44 11.75
CA VAL A 649 -18.14 -12.37 11.45
C VAL A 649 -18.29 -13.35 12.61
N PRO A 650 -19.52 -13.63 13.08
CA PRO A 650 -19.74 -14.63 14.11
C PRO A 650 -19.60 -16.04 13.51
N PHE A 651 -18.78 -16.90 14.14
CA PHE A 651 -18.50 -18.28 13.71
C PHE A 651 -17.73 -18.37 12.37
N SER A 652 -17.42 -19.60 11.93
CA SER A 652 -16.64 -19.79 10.71
C SER A 652 -17.46 -19.42 9.46
N PRO A 653 -16.83 -19.01 8.34
CA PRO A 653 -17.56 -18.66 7.12
C PRO A 653 -18.49 -19.77 6.60
N GLY A 654 -18.08 -21.04 6.76
CA GLY A 654 -18.92 -22.19 6.40
C GLY A 654 -20.20 -22.28 7.23
N ASP A 655 -20.18 -21.83 8.47
CA ASP A 655 -21.30 -21.91 9.40
C ASP A 655 -22.46 -20.98 9.03
N LEU A 656 -22.15 -19.85 8.40
CA LEU A 656 -23.11 -18.88 7.87
C LEU A 656 -23.33 -19.02 6.36
N ASN A 657 -22.68 -19.99 5.71
CA ASN A 657 -22.68 -20.15 4.26
C ASN A 657 -22.24 -18.86 3.53
N ILE A 658 -21.14 -18.27 3.97
CA ILE A 658 -20.58 -17.04 3.39
C ILE A 658 -19.16 -17.24 2.86
N GLU A 659 -18.72 -16.33 2.01
CA GLU A 659 -17.34 -16.19 1.53
C GLU A 659 -16.87 -14.73 1.57
N LYS A 660 -15.58 -14.54 1.80
CA LYS A 660 -14.95 -13.22 1.80
C LYS A 660 -14.83 -12.74 0.35
N LEU A 661 -15.42 -11.59 0.04
CA LEU A 661 -15.31 -10.95 -1.27
C LEU A 661 -14.20 -9.91 -1.34
N TYR A 662 -13.93 -9.26 -0.22
CA TYR A 662 -13.00 -8.14 -0.15
C TYR A 662 -12.50 -7.93 1.26
N ASP A 663 -11.25 -7.53 1.41
CA ASP A 663 -10.62 -7.22 2.69
C ASP A 663 -9.51 -6.20 2.49
N ASN A 664 -9.43 -5.23 3.40
CA ASN A 664 -8.33 -4.30 3.52
C ASN A 664 -8.16 -3.90 4.99
N ALA A 665 -7.25 -2.95 5.27
CA ALA A 665 -6.93 -2.49 6.62
C ALA A 665 -8.11 -1.98 7.47
N ASN A 666 -9.24 -1.55 6.88
CA ASN A 666 -10.37 -0.96 7.64
C ASN A 666 -11.72 -1.64 7.42
N ALA A 667 -11.87 -2.50 6.42
CA ALA A 667 -13.16 -3.12 6.13
C ALA A 667 -13.03 -4.51 5.51
N GLU A 668 -14.02 -5.35 5.80
CA GLU A 668 -14.24 -6.61 5.07
C GLU A 668 -15.66 -6.65 4.51
N ILE A 669 -15.79 -7.32 3.36
CA ILE A 669 -17.08 -7.62 2.74
C ILE A 669 -17.19 -9.12 2.56
N TRP A 670 -18.31 -9.67 3.02
CA TRP A 670 -18.64 -11.08 2.85
C TRP A 670 -19.93 -11.22 2.04
N LYS A 671 -20.04 -12.26 1.22
CA LYS A 671 -21.23 -12.61 0.42
C LYS A 671 -21.79 -13.94 0.89
N VAL A 672 -23.12 -14.06 0.89
CA VAL A 672 -23.81 -15.34 1.06
C VAL A 672 -23.66 -16.18 -0.22
N LYS A 673 -23.19 -17.42 -0.07
CA LYS A 673 -23.07 -18.38 -1.18
C LYS A 673 -24.46 -18.78 -1.67
N GLU A 674 -24.58 -18.91 -3.00
CA GLU A 674 -25.79 -19.38 -3.66
C GLU A 674 -26.07 -20.87 -3.43
#